data_AF-A0AAW3K3N9-F1
#
_entry.id   AF-A0AAW3K3N9-F1
#
_cell.length_a   1.000
_cell.length_b   1.000
_cell.length_c   1.000
_cell.angle_alpha   90.00
_cell.angle_beta   90.00
_cell.angle_gamma   90.00
#
_symmetry.space_group_name_H-M   'P 1'
#
loop_
_entity.id
_entity.type
_entity.pdbx_description
1 polymer ?
#
loop_
_entity_poly.entity_id
_entity_poly.type
_entity_poly.pdbx_seq_one_letter_code
_entity_poly.pdbx_strand_id
1 'polypeptide(L)'
;MVLPPNISNENFFKLLKHKIPTLYSTRYTDVLSEKIIFKETIEALKRIYDFAQEVSDDIWDVEVFISKFRHKNDHQQLAEFCQLFNAIRLQKELFPHPEIFNHLFFKSVYEVYVQLDKGADHDIRKKYGILGYRPLSKEKQEEFAEVAFIYDTHHQITPWMTRNIPYERIAQLITHVGYQIEHGMNDHRKQEKNVFDKLIQQAQSFDHLLGTHSSLNVFTIDIRIQDFLKPRSDLLDQVGRVQNSPIQDIKHILARFPDLLSGLTKVETHGAKEDLNLHCILILKPSKKFSEKKSIEVLQQQIQNFLGISYYVSIRNWNEVIRKNYSKNAVGLIKNSQIKNVQAFKYWVLSFFFRLDLYIQPKLPNHLKDHLATNGTLDAYLKTVAADNLNSKNYIIEESSLKELKKVHKALSKGYQPFLSESERKSVWSTRSLSKTSQAYIEAVKHYYREIEPDSEKLQSMIHIEIFIETLVTTELKAFELSVSGDQKMLTRQILHGAITRLGKQFILLGESKLENPVIRTIQDFELHENGLIQESKNALKQLTSLQVSKESIQSINSSIFNLRRIFTEMSLGSNDKSIKEIRINAYRKYKKRLEVATILFQHLMKKDSLIFRLTVELILESEFITQEKLAILWTAFLHHAQRAKPLSWRTGYFGLWRQDEIGHFYADVFIVFDDRAFADPTSIIQGLNIKWIKFVKNKAQSILEMNEKPHFKSHKIQGKSIMQINEEYSLNRLLIESTNKQRKSDFLQKIIPTFLSHSMSSPQLRKLPMAYSVPSPNFQTMSVAL
;
A
#
# COMPACT_ATOMS: atom_id res chain seq x y z
N MET A 1 3.11 -29.78 -39.89
CA MET A 1 2.74 -29.64 -38.46
C MET A 1 3.38 -28.35 -37.97
N VAL A 2 2.61 -27.36 -37.48
CA VAL A 2 3.15 -26.05 -37.07
C VAL A 2 3.49 -26.11 -35.58
N LEU A 3 4.75 -25.86 -35.22
CA LEU A 3 5.19 -25.79 -33.82
C LEU A 3 4.36 -24.75 -33.06
N PRO A 4 3.98 -24.99 -31.79
CA PRO A 4 3.27 -24.00 -31.00
C PRO A 4 4.16 -22.76 -30.83
N PRO A 5 3.60 -21.55 -30.98
CA PRO A 5 4.37 -20.33 -30.87
C PRO A 5 4.77 -20.10 -29.40
N ASN A 6 6.05 -19.82 -29.17
CA ASN A 6 6.57 -19.50 -27.84
C ASN A 6 6.29 -18.02 -27.51
N ILE A 7 5.79 -17.75 -26.31
CA ILE A 7 5.54 -16.38 -25.85
C ILE A 7 6.86 -15.61 -25.77
N SER A 8 6.87 -14.37 -26.28
CA SER A 8 8.04 -13.48 -26.16
C SER A 8 8.30 -13.10 -24.69
N ASN A 9 9.55 -12.77 -24.37
CA ASN A 9 9.94 -12.34 -23.02
C ASN A 9 9.16 -11.12 -22.55
N GLU A 10 8.98 -10.13 -23.43
CA GLU A 10 8.19 -8.93 -23.17
C GLU A 10 6.76 -9.29 -22.72
N ASN A 11 6.10 -10.16 -23.49
CA ASN A 11 4.73 -10.56 -23.21
C ASN A 11 4.64 -11.46 -21.96
N PHE A 12 5.66 -12.29 -21.71
CA PHE A 12 5.75 -13.11 -20.51
C PHE A 12 5.80 -12.24 -19.24
N PHE A 13 6.74 -11.29 -19.16
CA PHE A 13 6.86 -10.40 -18.00
C PHE A 13 5.62 -9.52 -17.82
N LYS A 14 5.00 -9.07 -18.92
CA LYS A 14 3.74 -8.33 -18.88
C LYS A 14 2.61 -9.16 -18.25
N LEU A 15 2.47 -10.42 -18.62
CA LEU A 15 1.45 -11.32 -18.06
C LEU A 15 1.74 -11.66 -16.60
N LEU A 16 2.99 -11.95 -16.28
CA LEU A 16 3.45 -12.19 -14.92
C LEU A 16 3.13 -11.01 -13.98
N LYS A 17 3.35 -9.76 -14.42
CA LYS A 17 3.01 -8.55 -13.66
C LYS A 17 1.52 -8.46 -13.27
N HIS A 18 0.61 -9.11 -14.00
CA HIS A 18 -0.82 -9.17 -13.66
C HIS A 18 -1.20 -10.27 -12.65
N LYS A 19 -0.31 -11.25 -12.44
CA LYS A 19 -0.42 -12.25 -11.36
C LYS A 19 0.02 -11.70 -10.00
N ILE A 20 0.88 -10.67 -10.00
CA ILE A 20 1.48 -10.10 -8.80
C ILE A 20 0.73 -8.84 -8.30
N PRO A 21 0.49 -8.68 -6.99
CA PRO A 21 -0.05 -7.45 -6.42
C PRO A 21 0.89 -6.25 -6.66
N THR A 22 0.31 -5.05 -6.82
CA THR A 22 1.11 -3.80 -6.82
C THR A 22 1.55 -3.49 -5.39
N LEU A 23 2.82 -3.13 -5.17
CA LEU A 23 3.21 -2.50 -3.92
C LEU A 23 2.69 -1.06 -3.91
N TYR A 24 1.91 -0.69 -2.90
CA TYR A 24 1.81 0.71 -2.51
C TYR A 24 2.88 0.91 -1.43
N SER A 25 4.07 1.36 -1.78
CA SER A 25 5.11 1.57 -0.78
C SER A 25 4.70 2.70 0.17
N THR A 26 4.24 2.37 1.37
CA THR A 26 4.46 3.17 2.58
C THR A 26 4.54 2.28 3.82
N ARG A 27 5.76 2.22 4.38
CA ARG A 27 6.14 1.71 5.72
C ARG A 27 5.80 0.24 6.02
N TYR A 28 6.77 -0.65 5.81
CA TYR A 28 6.81 -1.91 6.52
C TYR A 28 7.73 -1.82 7.73
N THR A 29 7.18 -2.15 8.88
CA THR A 29 7.92 -2.63 10.04
C THR A 29 8.53 -4.01 9.71
N ASP A 30 9.65 -4.34 10.34
CA ASP A 30 10.51 -5.52 10.15
C ASP A 30 9.81 -6.91 10.12
N VAL A 31 8.49 -6.99 10.37
CA VAL A 31 7.75 -8.25 10.52
C VAL A 31 7.08 -8.72 9.21
N LEU A 32 6.87 -7.84 8.21
CA LEU A 32 6.13 -8.17 6.98
C LEU A 32 7.01 -8.28 5.72
N SER A 33 8.26 -7.82 5.75
CA SER A 33 9.21 -7.85 4.62
C SER A 33 9.63 -9.24 4.14
N GLU A 34 9.25 -10.30 4.86
CA GLU A 34 9.91 -11.59 4.64
C GLU A 34 9.45 -12.43 3.42
N LYS A 35 8.29 -12.24 2.76
CA LYS A 35 7.80 -13.30 1.81
C LYS A 35 6.94 -12.92 0.59
N ILE A 36 6.69 -11.65 0.25
CA ILE A 36 5.78 -11.30 -0.87
C ILE A 36 6.56 -10.72 -2.06
N ILE A 37 6.27 -11.17 -3.28
CA ILE A 37 6.79 -10.60 -4.54
C ILE A 37 5.87 -9.44 -4.95
N PHE A 38 6.43 -8.36 -5.46
CA PHE A 38 5.68 -7.20 -5.97
C PHE A 38 5.93 -6.95 -7.45
N LYS A 39 5.15 -6.05 -8.05
CA LYS A 39 5.31 -5.67 -9.46
C LYS A 39 6.70 -5.10 -9.74
N GLU A 40 7.26 -4.40 -8.77
CA GLU A 40 8.62 -3.85 -8.75
C GLU A 40 9.66 -4.97 -8.81
N THR A 41 9.43 -6.09 -8.13
CA THR A 41 10.27 -7.30 -8.25
C THR A 41 10.25 -7.82 -9.69
N ILE A 42 9.09 -7.85 -10.35
CA ILE A 42 8.97 -8.29 -11.76
C ILE A 42 9.69 -7.35 -12.71
N GLU A 43 9.65 -6.04 -12.45
CA GLU A 43 10.40 -5.05 -13.24
C GLU A 43 11.91 -5.21 -13.07
N ALA A 44 12.38 -5.41 -11.84
CA ALA A 44 13.79 -5.66 -11.57
C ALA A 44 14.26 -6.98 -12.22
N LEU A 45 13.47 -8.05 -12.15
CA LEU A 45 13.76 -9.31 -12.84
C LEU A 45 13.87 -9.13 -14.36
N LYS A 46 12.98 -8.34 -14.96
CA LYS A 46 13.02 -8.03 -16.39
C LYS A 46 14.33 -7.32 -16.75
N ARG A 47 14.71 -6.27 -16.01
CA ARG A 47 15.95 -5.52 -16.27
C ARG A 47 17.20 -6.40 -16.12
N ILE A 48 17.22 -7.26 -15.11
CA ILE A 48 18.33 -8.22 -14.92
C ILE A 48 18.38 -9.22 -16.06
N TYR A 49 17.23 -9.72 -16.50
CA TYR A 49 17.13 -10.62 -17.64
C TYR A 49 17.69 -9.95 -18.90
N ASP A 50 17.27 -8.72 -19.20
CA ASP A 50 17.70 -7.97 -20.38
C ASP A 50 19.22 -7.72 -20.34
N PHE A 51 19.76 -7.31 -19.19
CA PHE A 51 21.21 -7.14 -19.00
C PHE A 51 22.00 -8.45 -19.23
N ALA A 52 21.56 -9.55 -18.61
CA ALA A 52 22.23 -10.84 -18.76
C ALA A 52 22.16 -11.38 -20.20
N GLN A 53 21.05 -11.13 -20.90
CA GLN A 53 20.91 -11.43 -22.32
C GLN A 53 21.91 -10.61 -23.14
N GLU A 54 22.05 -9.30 -22.88
CA GLU A 54 23.04 -8.45 -23.56
C GLU A 54 24.49 -8.91 -23.30
N VAL A 55 24.80 -9.39 -22.09
CA VAL A 55 26.10 -10.02 -21.79
C VAL A 55 26.26 -11.33 -22.58
N SER A 56 25.22 -12.17 -22.64
CA SER A 56 25.25 -13.44 -23.38
C SER A 56 25.36 -13.26 -24.90
N ASP A 57 24.89 -12.12 -25.42
CA ASP A 57 24.92 -11.77 -26.85
C ASP A 57 26.18 -10.98 -27.22
N ASP A 58 27.18 -10.93 -26.33
CA ASP A 58 28.45 -10.19 -26.48
C ASP A 58 28.26 -8.68 -26.77
N ILE A 59 27.10 -8.12 -26.43
CA ILE A 59 26.83 -6.66 -26.53
C ILE A 59 27.65 -5.93 -25.48
N TRP A 60 27.76 -6.51 -24.28
CA TRP A 60 28.64 -6.05 -23.21
C TRP A 60 29.93 -6.88 -23.18
N ASP A 61 30.94 -6.44 -23.93
CA ASP A 61 32.33 -6.90 -23.78
C ASP A 61 33.10 -5.94 -22.85
N VAL A 62 33.97 -6.48 -22.00
CA VAL A 62 34.87 -5.73 -21.11
C VAL A 62 35.76 -4.78 -21.90
N GLU A 63 36.26 -5.18 -23.07
CA GLU A 63 37.09 -4.31 -23.90
C GLU A 63 36.29 -3.16 -24.49
N VAL A 64 35.06 -3.42 -24.93
CA VAL A 64 34.09 -2.41 -25.39
C VAL A 64 33.68 -1.48 -24.23
N PHE A 65 33.51 -2.02 -23.04
CA PHE A 65 33.19 -1.29 -21.82
C PHE A 65 34.32 -0.32 -21.42
N ILE A 66 35.55 -0.83 -21.34
CA ILE A 66 36.74 -0.04 -20.97
C ILE A 66 37.03 1.01 -22.06
N SER A 67 36.91 0.68 -23.35
CA SER A 67 37.19 1.63 -24.43
C SER A 67 36.14 2.73 -24.57
N LYS A 68 34.83 2.42 -24.44
CA LYS A 68 33.74 3.40 -24.60
C LYS A 68 33.57 4.31 -23.38
N PHE A 69 33.73 3.80 -22.17
CA PHE A 69 33.28 4.52 -20.96
C PHE A 69 34.42 4.99 -20.04
N ARG A 70 35.69 4.67 -20.35
CA ARG A 70 36.86 5.22 -19.64
C ARG A 70 37.26 6.62 -20.09
N HIS A 71 36.94 7.00 -21.34
CA HIS A 71 37.21 8.32 -21.90
C HIS A 71 35.97 9.22 -21.77
N LYS A 72 36.07 10.28 -20.94
CA LYS A 72 34.95 11.15 -20.50
C LYS A 72 34.39 12.10 -21.57
N ASN A 73 34.44 11.74 -22.85
CA ASN A 73 34.21 12.67 -23.94
C ASN A 73 32.73 12.75 -24.37
N ASP A 74 31.90 11.75 -24.04
CA ASP A 74 30.46 11.74 -24.34
C ASP A 74 29.63 11.69 -23.04
N HIS A 75 29.23 12.87 -22.58
CA HIS A 75 28.44 13.03 -21.35
C HIS A 75 27.05 12.41 -21.42
N GLN A 76 26.44 12.30 -22.61
CA GLN A 76 25.10 11.73 -22.77
C GLN A 76 25.15 10.21 -22.65
N GLN A 77 26.06 9.56 -23.37
CA GLN A 77 26.26 8.11 -23.27
C GLN A 77 26.63 7.67 -21.85
N LEU A 78 27.46 8.46 -21.15
CA LEU A 78 27.82 8.19 -19.75
C LEU A 78 26.64 8.32 -18.78
N ALA A 79 25.69 9.23 -19.04
CA ALA A 79 24.49 9.38 -18.22
C ALA A 79 23.51 8.22 -18.43
N GLU A 80 23.28 7.82 -19.69
CA GLU A 80 22.47 6.64 -20.05
C GLU A 80 23.05 5.36 -19.45
N PHE A 81 24.37 5.22 -19.51
CA PHE A 81 25.11 4.13 -18.87
C PHE A 81 24.92 4.10 -17.35
N CYS A 82 25.07 5.24 -16.66
CA CYS A 82 24.82 5.31 -15.22
C CYS A 82 23.37 4.94 -14.88
N GLN A 83 22.40 5.37 -15.70
CA GLN A 83 20.99 5.04 -15.49
C GLN A 83 20.73 3.54 -15.63
N LEU A 84 21.30 2.88 -16.64
CA LEU A 84 21.19 1.43 -16.86
C LEU A 84 21.70 0.66 -15.62
N PHE A 85 22.92 0.97 -15.18
CA PHE A 85 23.53 0.23 -14.06
C PHE A 85 22.86 0.54 -12.72
N ASN A 86 22.38 1.75 -12.48
CA ASN A 86 21.53 2.01 -11.32
C ASN A 86 20.22 1.22 -11.37
N ALA A 87 19.65 0.99 -12.55
CA ALA A 87 18.37 0.33 -12.71
C ALA A 87 18.40 -1.19 -12.48
N ILE A 88 19.58 -1.83 -12.56
CA ILE A 88 19.80 -3.25 -12.30
C ILE A 88 20.33 -3.55 -10.88
N ARG A 89 20.53 -2.52 -10.04
CA ARG A 89 20.83 -2.70 -8.62
C ARG A 89 19.59 -3.20 -7.88
N LEU A 90 19.80 -4.05 -6.87
CA LEU A 90 18.75 -4.75 -6.15
C LEU A 90 18.54 -4.20 -4.74
N GLN A 91 17.31 -3.80 -4.48
CA GLN A 91 16.81 -3.61 -3.12
C GLN A 91 16.58 -4.98 -2.49
N LYS A 92 17.26 -5.26 -1.38
CA LYS A 92 17.21 -6.55 -0.69
C LYS A 92 15.77 -6.95 -0.31
N GLU A 93 14.93 -5.98 0.03
CA GLU A 93 13.55 -6.14 0.46
C GLU A 93 12.59 -6.50 -0.69
N LEU A 94 12.95 -6.18 -1.94
CA LEU A 94 12.19 -6.60 -3.11
C LEU A 94 12.42 -8.09 -3.44
N PHE A 95 13.48 -8.68 -2.89
CA PHE A 95 13.92 -10.06 -3.17
C PHE A 95 14.19 -10.83 -1.86
N PRO A 96 13.20 -11.02 -0.98
CA PRO A 96 13.42 -11.69 0.31
C PRO A 96 13.70 -13.20 0.17
N HIS A 97 13.31 -13.80 -0.96
CA HIS A 97 13.51 -15.21 -1.29
C HIS A 97 14.06 -15.37 -2.71
N PRO A 98 15.32 -14.96 -2.97
CA PRO A 98 15.92 -14.99 -4.30
C PRO A 98 15.92 -16.40 -4.93
N GLU A 99 15.92 -17.45 -4.11
CA GLU A 99 15.92 -18.86 -4.54
C GLU A 99 14.67 -19.29 -5.32
N ILE A 100 13.57 -18.53 -5.24
CA ILE A 100 12.35 -18.83 -6.01
C ILE A 100 12.50 -18.48 -7.49
N PHE A 101 13.45 -17.60 -7.82
CA PHE A 101 13.71 -17.17 -9.19
C PHE A 101 14.73 -18.10 -9.82
N ASN A 102 14.24 -18.99 -10.69
CA ASN A 102 15.03 -20.12 -11.16
C ASN A 102 15.72 -19.90 -12.51
N HIS A 103 15.44 -18.79 -13.20
CA HIS A 103 15.98 -18.54 -14.52
C HIS A 103 17.51 -18.39 -14.49
N LEU A 104 18.22 -19.00 -15.44
CA LEU A 104 19.69 -18.96 -15.54
C LEU A 104 20.21 -17.53 -15.37
N PHE A 105 19.77 -16.63 -16.25
CA PHE A 105 20.20 -15.23 -16.25
C PHE A 105 20.06 -14.51 -14.91
N PHE A 106 18.93 -14.67 -14.23
CA PHE A 106 18.76 -14.06 -12.91
C PHE A 106 19.72 -14.66 -11.89
N LYS A 107 19.84 -16.00 -11.86
CA LYS A 107 20.78 -16.67 -10.95
C LYS A 107 22.22 -16.25 -11.20
N SER A 108 22.65 -16.23 -12.46
CA SER A 108 24.00 -15.82 -12.86
C SER A 108 24.31 -14.40 -12.35
N VAL A 109 23.39 -13.45 -12.53
CA VAL A 109 23.59 -12.07 -12.04
C VAL A 109 23.55 -12.01 -10.51
N TYR A 110 22.56 -12.64 -9.87
CA TYR A 110 22.39 -12.57 -8.42
C TYR A 110 23.56 -13.23 -7.66
N GLU A 111 24.04 -14.38 -8.12
CA GLU A 111 25.19 -15.06 -7.50
C GLU A 111 26.46 -14.22 -7.60
N VAL A 112 26.69 -13.58 -8.75
CA VAL A 112 27.83 -12.66 -8.94
C VAL A 112 27.68 -11.41 -8.07
N TYR A 113 26.48 -10.83 -7.96
CA TYR A 113 26.21 -9.73 -7.03
C TYR A 113 26.58 -10.11 -5.60
N VAL A 114 26.11 -11.25 -5.11
CA VAL A 114 26.41 -11.76 -3.77
C VAL A 114 27.92 -11.94 -3.56
N GLN A 115 28.65 -12.44 -4.56
CA GLN A 115 30.10 -12.62 -4.47
C GLN A 115 30.85 -11.28 -4.42
N LEU A 116 30.55 -10.37 -5.35
CA LEU A 116 31.22 -9.06 -5.42
C LEU A 116 30.91 -8.19 -4.19
N ASP A 117 29.68 -8.23 -3.70
CA ASP A 117 29.27 -7.45 -2.52
C ASP A 117 29.85 -8.02 -1.23
N LYS A 118 30.01 -9.34 -1.10
CA LYS A 118 30.79 -9.94 0.00
C LYS A 118 32.24 -9.46 -0.01
N GLY A 119 32.85 -9.33 -1.18
CA GLY A 119 34.18 -8.75 -1.34
C GLY A 119 34.24 -7.29 -0.85
N ALA A 120 33.29 -6.45 -1.26
CA ALA A 120 33.21 -5.06 -0.82
C ALA A 120 33.02 -4.92 0.70
N ASP A 121 32.13 -5.71 1.30
CA ASP A 121 31.93 -5.71 2.75
C ASP A 121 33.22 -6.14 3.48
N HIS A 122 33.94 -7.14 2.97
CA HIS A 122 35.23 -7.55 3.52
C HIS A 122 36.29 -6.43 3.45
N ASP A 123 36.40 -5.75 2.31
CA ASP A 123 37.38 -4.66 2.11
C ASP A 123 37.09 -3.47 3.04
N ILE A 124 35.82 -3.09 3.19
CA ILE A 124 35.39 -2.04 4.12
C ILE A 124 35.70 -2.44 5.56
N ARG A 125 35.39 -3.69 5.96
CA ARG A 125 35.71 -4.17 7.31
C ARG A 125 37.21 -4.16 7.58
N LYS A 126 38.03 -4.60 6.62
CA LYS A 126 39.49 -4.60 6.71
C LYS A 126 40.03 -3.18 6.83
N LYS A 127 39.56 -2.24 6.01
CA LYS A 127 39.93 -0.82 6.04
C LYS A 127 39.71 -0.19 7.42
N TYR A 128 38.66 -0.59 8.13
CA TYR A 128 38.31 -0.04 9.44
C TYR A 128 38.62 -0.96 10.64
N GLY A 129 39.38 -2.05 10.44
CA GLY A 129 39.74 -2.98 11.52
C GLY A 129 38.54 -3.63 12.23
N ILE A 130 37.43 -3.84 11.52
CA ILE A 130 36.21 -4.43 12.10
C ILE A 130 36.35 -5.95 12.14
N LEU A 131 36.47 -6.48 13.35
CA LEU A 131 36.56 -7.92 13.59
C LEU A 131 35.16 -8.56 13.66
N GLY A 132 34.95 -9.60 12.85
CA GLY A 132 33.77 -10.47 12.88
C GLY A 132 32.50 -9.88 12.23
N TYR A 133 31.36 -10.50 12.53
CA TYR A 133 30.04 -10.22 11.96
C TYR A 133 29.31 -9.02 12.60
N ARG A 134 30.04 -8.03 13.14
CA ARG A 134 29.37 -6.85 13.72
C ARG A 134 28.67 -6.03 12.62
N PRO A 135 27.46 -5.49 12.84
CA PRO A 135 26.84 -4.57 11.91
C PRO A 135 27.75 -3.39 11.60
N LEU A 136 27.83 -2.98 10.34
CA LEU A 136 28.52 -1.76 9.96
C LEU A 136 27.83 -0.54 10.60
N SER A 137 28.61 0.45 11.04
CA SER A 137 28.06 1.74 11.45
C SER A 137 27.40 2.44 10.25
N LYS A 138 26.48 3.38 10.51
CA LYS A 138 25.72 4.07 9.46
C LYS A 138 26.62 4.64 8.33
N GLU A 139 27.68 5.36 8.69
CA GLU A 139 28.63 5.93 7.71
C GLU A 139 29.29 4.87 6.83
N LYS A 140 29.56 3.68 7.38
CA LYS A 140 30.18 2.57 6.65
C LYS A 140 29.17 1.79 5.80
N GLN A 141 27.90 1.79 6.20
CA GLN A 141 26.81 1.29 5.37
C GLN A 141 26.57 2.20 4.16
N GLU A 142 26.70 3.52 4.33
CA GLU A 142 26.66 4.48 3.22
C GLU A 142 27.83 4.24 2.26
N GLU A 143 29.07 4.08 2.76
CA GLU A 143 30.23 3.73 1.93
C GLU A 143 30.06 2.39 1.20
N PHE A 144 29.48 1.37 1.86
CA PHE A 144 29.15 0.11 1.20
C PHE A 144 28.09 0.30 0.10
N ALA A 145 27.04 1.05 0.39
CA ALA A 145 25.97 1.34 -0.56
C ALA A 145 26.45 2.15 -1.78
N GLU A 146 27.57 2.85 -1.71
CA GLU A 146 28.19 3.52 -2.86
C GLU A 146 28.78 2.54 -3.88
N VAL A 147 29.06 1.29 -3.51
CA VAL A 147 29.68 0.29 -4.42
C VAL A 147 28.88 -1.01 -4.55
N ALA A 148 27.85 -1.20 -3.74
CA ALA A 148 27.06 -2.43 -3.69
C ALA A 148 26.02 -2.55 -4.82
N PHE A 149 25.88 -3.78 -5.34
CA PHE A 149 24.81 -4.15 -6.25
C PHE A 149 23.51 -4.49 -5.52
N ILE A 150 23.59 -5.11 -4.34
CA ILE A 150 22.50 -5.42 -3.43
C ILE A 150 22.60 -4.51 -2.20
N TYR A 151 21.53 -3.80 -1.90
CA TYR A 151 21.52 -2.80 -0.82
C TYR A 151 20.24 -2.86 0.03
N ASP A 152 20.32 -2.26 1.22
CA ASP A 152 19.23 -2.16 2.20
C ASP A 152 18.57 -0.77 2.13
N THR A 153 17.23 -0.69 2.18
CA THR A 153 16.41 0.46 1.75
C THR A 153 16.09 1.49 2.83
N HIS A 154 16.76 1.47 3.98
CA HIS A 154 16.45 2.43 5.04
C HIS A 154 16.92 3.88 4.75
N HIS A 155 17.63 4.12 3.63
CA HIS A 155 18.22 5.40 3.28
C HIS A 155 18.09 5.73 1.79
N GLN A 156 18.01 7.03 1.44
CA GLN A 156 18.15 7.49 0.05
C GLN A 156 19.58 7.20 -0.41
N ILE A 157 19.73 6.24 -1.31
CA ILE A 157 21.03 5.93 -1.91
C ILE A 157 21.35 6.97 -2.96
N THR A 158 22.56 7.52 -2.88
CA THR A 158 23.11 8.34 -3.95
C THR A 158 23.25 7.47 -5.20
N PRO A 159 22.55 7.79 -6.31
CA PRO A 159 22.71 7.04 -7.54
C PRO A 159 24.16 7.13 -8.03
N TRP A 160 24.63 6.10 -8.72
CA TRP A 160 25.89 6.18 -9.45
C TRP A 160 25.77 7.26 -10.53
N MET A 161 26.68 8.21 -10.49
CA MET A 161 26.87 9.26 -11.46
C MET A 161 28.24 9.06 -12.11
N THR A 162 28.50 9.77 -13.21
CA THR A 162 29.77 9.67 -13.95
C THR A 162 31.03 9.83 -13.09
N ARG A 163 30.92 10.51 -11.94
CA ARG A 163 32.03 10.79 -11.01
C ARG A 163 32.30 9.69 -9.96
N ASN A 164 31.33 8.84 -9.64
CA ASN A 164 31.40 7.87 -8.53
C ASN A 164 30.96 6.45 -8.94
N ILE A 165 30.78 6.19 -10.22
CA ILE A 165 30.41 4.86 -10.72
C ILE A 165 31.61 3.88 -10.58
N PRO A 166 31.41 2.67 -10.01
CA PRO A 166 32.48 1.73 -9.77
C PRO A 166 32.81 0.90 -11.03
N TYR A 167 33.48 1.51 -12.01
CA TYR A 167 33.77 0.89 -13.32
C TYR A 167 34.43 -0.49 -13.22
N GLU A 168 35.42 -0.66 -12.32
CA GLU A 168 36.13 -1.94 -12.16
C GLU A 168 35.20 -3.05 -11.67
N ARG A 169 34.28 -2.75 -10.74
CA ARG A 169 33.29 -3.72 -10.27
C ARG A 169 32.27 -4.07 -11.34
N ILE A 170 31.88 -3.10 -12.18
CA ILE A 170 30.99 -3.37 -13.29
C ILE A 170 31.68 -4.24 -14.36
N ALA A 171 32.96 -3.99 -14.65
CA ALA A 171 33.73 -4.86 -15.52
C ALA A 171 33.80 -6.29 -14.97
N GLN A 172 34.09 -6.44 -13.67
CA GLN A 172 34.05 -7.74 -12.99
C GLN A 172 32.67 -8.38 -13.10
N LEU A 173 31.59 -7.63 -12.89
CA LEU A 173 30.22 -8.12 -13.04
C LEU A 173 30.01 -8.72 -14.43
N ILE A 174 30.33 -7.98 -15.50
CA ILE A 174 30.15 -8.42 -16.88
C ILE A 174 30.92 -9.73 -17.13
N THR A 175 32.19 -9.78 -16.75
CA THR A 175 33.03 -10.98 -16.93
C THR A 175 32.46 -12.20 -16.22
N HIS A 176 32.14 -12.06 -14.93
CA HIS A 176 31.70 -13.19 -14.11
C HIS A 176 30.30 -13.65 -14.49
N VAL A 177 29.41 -12.73 -14.90
CA VAL A 177 28.08 -13.08 -15.42
C VAL A 177 28.22 -13.85 -16.72
N GLY A 178 29.06 -13.40 -17.66
CA GLY A 178 29.33 -14.12 -18.91
C GLY A 178 29.82 -15.55 -18.65
N TYR A 179 30.79 -15.71 -17.75
CA TYR A 179 31.28 -17.04 -17.34
C TYR A 179 30.17 -17.91 -16.74
N GLN A 180 29.37 -17.39 -15.80
CA GLN A 180 28.27 -18.12 -15.17
C GLN A 180 27.19 -18.55 -16.18
N ILE A 181 26.87 -17.67 -17.14
CA ILE A 181 25.95 -17.98 -18.22
C ILE A 181 26.51 -19.13 -19.05
N GLU A 182 27.74 -19.01 -19.57
CA GLU A 182 28.39 -20.04 -20.39
C GLU A 182 28.36 -21.44 -19.72
N HIS A 183 28.69 -21.49 -18.42
CA HIS A 183 28.70 -22.73 -17.65
C HIS A 183 27.28 -23.30 -17.44
N GLY A 184 26.30 -22.43 -17.21
CA GLY A 184 24.91 -22.82 -16.97
C GLY A 184 24.07 -23.03 -18.24
N MET A 185 24.53 -22.58 -19.42
CA MET A 185 23.76 -22.59 -20.66
C MET A 185 23.30 -23.98 -21.07
N ASN A 186 24.17 -24.99 -20.90
CA ASN A 186 23.82 -26.37 -21.28
C ASN A 186 22.66 -26.91 -20.45
N ASP A 187 22.65 -26.67 -19.14
CA ASP A 187 21.59 -27.13 -18.25
C ASP A 187 20.31 -26.31 -18.44
N HIS A 188 20.44 -25.00 -18.69
CA HIS A 188 19.31 -24.16 -19.04
C HIS A 188 18.64 -24.62 -20.34
N ARG A 189 19.40 -24.88 -21.41
CA ARG A 189 18.86 -25.41 -22.68
C ARG A 189 18.15 -26.75 -22.49
N LYS A 190 18.64 -27.64 -21.61
CA LYS A 190 17.94 -28.89 -21.26
C LYS A 190 16.61 -28.62 -20.57
N GLN A 191 16.56 -27.65 -19.65
CA GLN A 191 15.32 -27.25 -18.97
C GLN A 191 14.32 -26.62 -19.94
N GLU A 192 14.77 -25.68 -20.79
CA GLU A 192 13.95 -25.07 -21.83
C GLU A 192 13.38 -26.10 -22.78
N LYS A 193 14.21 -27.05 -23.24
CA LYS A 193 13.77 -28.16 -24.08
C LYS A 193 12.68 -28.99 -23.40
N ASN A 194 12.86 -29.36 -22.14
CA ASN A 194 11.85 -30.12 -21.39
C ASN A 194 10.51 -29.35 -21.27
N VAL A 195 10.58 -28.05 -21.00
CA VAL A 195 9.39 -27.18 -20.94
C VAL A 195 8.73 -27.05 -22.31
N PHE A 196 9.52 -26.93 -23.38
CA PHE A 196 9.03 -26.84 -24.75
C PHE A 196 8.42 -28.15 -25.25
N ASP A 197 9.01 -29.29 -24.92
CA ASP A 197 8.50 -30.62 -25.24
C ASP A 197 7.12 -30.85 -24.57
N LYS A 198 6.96 -30.44 -23.30
CA LYS A 198 5.66 -30.46 -22.60
C LYS A 198 4.63 -29.54 -23.24
N LEU A 199 5.04 -28.34 -23.66
CA LEU A 199 4.18 -27.41 -24.39
C LEU A 199 3.72 -28.00 -25.72
N ILE A 200 4.63 -28.62 -26.50
CA ILE A 200 4.30 -29.31 -27.75
C ILE A 200 3.28 -30.43 -27.49
N GLN A 201 3.55 -31.27 -26.50
CA GLN A 201 2.66 -32.38 -26.15
C GLN A 201 1.25 -31.87 -25.82
N GLN A 202 1.13 -30.84 -25.00
CA GLN A 202 -0.19 -30.28 -24.65
C GLN A 202 -0.86 -29.53 -25.81
N ALA A 203 -0.10 -28.85 -26.66
CA ALA A 203 -0.63 -28.22 -27.86
C ALA A 203 -1.18 -29.26 -28.85
N GLN A 204 -0.51 -30.40 -29.00
CA GLN A 204 -0.97 -31.52 -29.82
C GLN A 204 -2.23 -32.17 -29.23
N SER A 205 -2.28 -32.39 -27.91
CA SER A 205 -3.49 -32.87 -27.23
C SER A 205 -4.68 -31.93 -27.45
N PHE A 206 -4.45 -30.62 -27.37
CA PHE A 206 -5.49 -29.63 -27.66
C PHE A 206 -5.95 -29.68 -29.12
N ASP A 207 -5.03 -29.76 -30.09
CA ASP A 207 -5.37 -29.87 -31.52
C ASP A 207 -6.18 -31.13 -31.81
N HIS A 208 -5.81 -32.26 -31.19
CA HIS A 208 -6.55 -33.52 -31.30
C HIS A 208 -7.98 -33.39 -30.76
N LEU A 209 -8.15 -32.82 -29.56
CA LEU A 209 -9.48 -32.56 -28.98
C LEU A 209 -10.30 -31.63 -29.86
N LEU A 210 -9.68 -30.60 -30.46
CA LEU A 210 -10.35 -29.63 -31.30
C LEU A 210 -10.76 -30.24 -32.65
N GLY A 211 -9.95 -31.13 -33.21
CA GLY A 211 -10.27 -31.93 -34.39
C GLY A 211 -11.48 -32.84 -34.14
N THR A 212 -11.50 -33.52 -32.98
CA THR A 212 -12.57 -34.45 -32.59
C THR A 212 -13.89 -33.74 -32.30
N HIS A 213 -13.87 -32.60 -31.60
CA HIS A 213 -15.09 -31.90 -31.16
C HIS A 213 -15.51 -30.72 -32.05
N SER A 214 -14.72 -30.36 -33.07
CA SER A 214 -14.87 -29.21 -33.98
C SER A 214 -14.81 -27.82 -33.30
N SER A 215 -15.16 -27.74 -32.02
CA SER A 215 -15.04 -26.55 -31.18
C SER A 215 -14.87 -26.95 -29.72
N LEU A 216 -14.15 -26.13 -28.97
CA LEU A 216 -13.83 -26.31 -27.56
C LEU A 216 -14.05 -25.00 -26.82
N ASN A 217 -14.32 -25.07 -25.53
CA ASN A 217 -14.38 -23.90 -24.67
C ASN A 217 -13.22 -23.93 -23.66
N VAL A 218 -12.33 -22.95 -23.75
CA VAL A 218 -11.16 -22.79 -22.87
C VAL A 218 -11.54 -21.90 -21.69
N PHE A 219 -11.38 -22.44 -20.48
CA PHE A 219 -11.72 -21.76 -19.25
C PHE A 219 -10.54 -21.76 -18.27
N THR A 220 -9.92 -20.58 -18.11
CA THR A 220 -8.73 -20.39 -17.27
C THR A 220 -9.11 -19.65 -15.98
N ILE A 221 -8.69 -20.18 -14.83
CA ILE A 221 -9.00 -19.65 -13.50
C ILE A 221 -7.81 -19.75 -12.55
N ASP A 222 -7.79 -18.89 -11.54
CA ASP A 222 -6.89 -19.02 -10.38
C ASP A 222 -7.73 -19.29 -9.14
N ILE A 223 -7.42 -20.37 -8.42
CA ILE A 223 -8.08 -20.74 -7.16
C ILE A 223 -7.11 -20.41 -6.02
N ARG A 224 -7.41 -19.36 -5.26
CA ARG A 224 -6.62 -18.92 -4.12
C ARG A 224 -7.24 -19.44 -2.82
N ILE A 225 -6.43 -20.13 -2.03
CA ILE A 225 -6.76 -20.66 -0.71
C ILE A 225 -5.94 -19.88 0.32
N GLN A 226 -6.62 -19.07 1.14
CA GLN A 226 -5.97 -18.20 2.12
C GLN A 226 -5.44 -18.99 3.32
N ASP A 227 -4.29 -18.58 3.84
CA ASP A 227 -3.62 -19.16 5.02
C ASP A 227 -3.30 -20.66 4.90
N PHE A 228 -3.27 -21.20 3.68
CA PHE A 228 -3.01 -22.62 3.43
C PHE A 228 -1.62 -23.07 3.92
N LEU A 229 -0.62 -22.20 3.79
CA LEU A 229 0.78 -22.51 4.15
C LEU A 229 1.10 -22.19 5.61
N LYS A 230 0.14 -21.68 6.39
CA LYS A 230 0.34 -21.32 7.79
C LYS A 230 0.43 -22.57 8.66
N PRO A 231 1.48 -22.73 9.49
CA PRO A 231 1.54 -23.80 10.47
C PRO A 231 0.37 -23.67 11.46
N ARG A 232 -0.46 -24.69 11.56
CA ARG A 232 -1.66 -24.71 12.42
C ARG A 232 -1.50 -25.73 13.53
N SER A 233 -1.27 -25.24 14.75
CA SER A 233 -1.14 -26.07 15.95
C SER A 233 -2.45 -26.78 16.33
N ASP A 234 -3.59 -26.19 15.98
CA ASP A 234 -4.95 -26.72 16.19
C ASP A 234 -5.28 -27.96 15.35
N LEU A 235 -4.58 -28.18 14.23
CA LEU A 235 -4.74 -29.36 13.37
C LEU A 235 -3.73 -30.48 13.69
N LEU A 236 -2.59 -30.13 14.31
CA LEU A 236 -1.57 -31.08 14.72
C LEU A 236 -2.05 -32.00 15.86
N ASP A 237 -2.98 -31.53 16.70
CA ASP A 237 -3.58 -32.33 17.77
C ASP A 237 -4.66 -33.30 17.28
N GLN A 238 -5.22 -33.12 16.07
CA GLN A 238 -6.31 -33.96 15.55
C GLN A 238 -5.90 -35.01 14.52
N VAL A 239 -4.82 -34.81 13.74
CA VAL A 239 -4.38 -35.84 12.78
C VAL A 239 -2.87 -35.74 12.56
N GLY A 240 -2.12 -36.73 13.06
CA GLY A 240 -0.68 -36.90 12.82
C GLY A 240 -0.27 -37.21 11.37
N ARG A 241 -0.95 -36.63 10.37
CA ARG A 241 -0.59 -36.67 8.95
C ARG A 241 -1.00 -35.35 8.31
N VAL A 242 -0.03 -34.56 7.87
CA VAL A 242 -0.24 -33.41 6.98
C VAL A 242 -1.05 -33.90 5.78
N GLN A 243 -2.28 -33.42 5.61
CA GLN A 243 -3.18 -33.93 4.58
C GLN A 243 -2.73 -33.45 3.18
N ASN A 244 -2.22 -34.36 2.36
CA ASN A 244 -2.13 -34.21 0.90
C ASN A 244 -3.51 -34.07 0.24
N SER A 245 -4.58 -34.35 1.00
CA SER A 245 -5.94 -34.49 0.49
C SER A 245 -6.51 -33.21 -0.13
N PRO A 246 -6.38 -31.99 0.44
CA PRO A 246 -7.19 -30.86 -0.02
C PRO A 246 -6.97 -30.47 -1.49
N ILE A 247 -5.73 -30.53 -1.97
CA ILE A 247 -5.42 -30.22 -3.38
C ILE A 247 -5.79 -31.38 -4.30
N GLN A 248 -5.67 -32.63 -3.87
CA GLN A 248 -6.14 -33.78 -4.63
C GLN A 248 -7.67 -33.79 -4.72
N ASP A 249 -8.35 -33.40 -3.65
CA ASP A 249 -9.80 -33.30 -3.58
C ASP A 249 -10.32 -32.14 -4.44
N ILE A 250 -9.62 -31.00 -4.44
CA ILE A 250 -9.89 -29.91 -5.40
C ILE A 250 -9.70 -30.41 -6.84
N LYS A 251 -8.65 -31.18 -7.13
CA LYS A 251 -8.46 -31.81 -8.45
C LYS A 251 -9.59 -32.78 -8.79
N HIS A 252 -10.14 -33.53 -7.83
CA HIS A 252 -11.34 -34.36 -8.03
C HIS A 252 -12.59 -33.52 -8.31
N ILE A 253 -12.80 -32.42 -7.58
CA ILE A 253 -13.91 -31.48 -7.83
C ILE A 253 -13.78 -30.89 -9.24
N LEU A 254 -12.58 -30.46 -9.63
CA LEU A 254 -12.30 -29.98 -10.98
C LEU A 254 -12.54 -31.06 -12.04
N ALA A 255 -12.14 -32.31 -11.79
CA ALA A 255 -12.38 -33.42 -12.71
C ALA A 255 -13.87 -33.76 -12.90
N ARG A 256 -14.71 -33.43 -11.92
CA ARG A 256 -16.18 -33.55 -12.01
C ARG A 256 -16.84 -32.34 -12.68
N PHE A 257 -16.07 -31.35 -13.11
CA PHE A 257 -16.62 -30.16 -13.74
C PHE A 257 -17.37 -30.54 -15.03
N PRO A 258 -18.59 -30.01 -15.25
CA PRO A 258 -19.42 -30.42 -16.38
C PRO A 258 -18.69 -30.25 -17.71
N ASP A 259 -18.84 -31.25 -18.58
CA ASP A 259 -18.31 -31.24 -19.95
C ASP A 259 -16.77 -31.13 -20.05
N LEU A 260 -16.03 -31.37 -18.95
CA LEU A 260 -14.57 -31.35 -18.95
C LEU A 260 -13.98 -32.48 -19.80
N LEU A 261 -13.09 -32.11 -20.72
CA LEU A 261 -12.36 -33.03 -21.59
C LEU A 261 -10.92 -33.24 -21.15
N SER A 262 -10.27 -32.15 -20.71
CA SER A 262 -8.89 -32.16 -20.22
C SER A 262 -8.68 -30.94 -19.32
N GLY A 263 -7.72 -31.02 -18.40
CA GLY A 263 -7.36 -29.90 -17.57
C GLY A 263 -5.93 -29.94 -17.06
N LEU A 264 -5.35 -28.75 -16.90
CA LEU A 264 -4.02 -28.53 -16.36
C LEU A 264 -4.12 -27.74 -15.07
N THR A 265 -3.27 -28.07 -14.09
CA THR A 265 -3.21 -27.41 -12.79
C THR A 265 -1.75 -27.10 -12.43
N LYS A 266 -1.51 -25.94 -11.82
CA LYS A 266 -0.20 -25.48 -11.39
C LYS A 266 -0.27 -24.78 -10.05
N VAL A 267 0.62 -25.15 -9.15
CA VAL A 267 0.76 -24.54 -7.82
C VAL A 267 1.69 -23.33 -7.91
N GLU A 268 1.21 -22.21 -7.39
CA GLU A 268 1.91 -20.92 -7.37
C GLU A 268 1.89 -20.35 -5.93
N THR A 269 3.03 -19.88 -5.44
CA THR A 269 3.19 -19.33 -4.07
C THR A 269 3.67 -17.87 -4.05
N HIS A 270 3.61 -17.18 -5.19
CA HIS A 270 4.21 -15.86 -5.36
C HIS A 270 3.26 -14.68 -5.06
N GLY A 271 2.01 -14.94 -4.67
CA GLY A 271 0.95 -13.92 -4.54
C GLY A 271 0.71 -13.35 -3.13
N ALA A 272 0.95 -14.12 -2.06
CA ALA A 272 0.78 -13.68 -0.66
C ALA A 272 1.52 -14.60 0.34
N LYS A 273 1.90 -14.04 1.51
CA LYS A 273 2.87 -14.61 2.50
C LYS A 273 2.51 -16.01 3.03
N GLU A 274 1.25 -16.44 2.97
CA GLU A 274 0.79 -17.72 3.53
C GLU A 274 -0.30 -18.43 2.69
N ASP A 275 -0.53 -17.95 1.46
CA ASP A 275 -1.60 -18.47 0.61
C ASP A 275 -1.08 -19.47 -0.43
N LEU A 276 -1.96 -20.36 -0.87
CA LEU A 276 -1.73 -21.22 -2.02
C LEU A 276 -2.59 -20.76 -3.19
N ASN A 277 -1.98 -20.56 -4.36
CA ASN A 277 -2.71 -20.32 -5.60
C ASN A 277 -2.61 -21.56 -6.51
N LEU A 278 -3.75 -22.02 -7.03
CA LEU A 278 -3.83 -23.10 -8.00
C LEU A 278 -4.33 -22.54 -9.33
N HIS A 279 -3.41 -22.33 -10.27
CA HIS A 279 -3.73 -21.90 -11.61
C HIS A 279 -4.24 -23.08 -12.43
N CYS A 280 -5.41 -22.96 -13.04
CA CYS A 280 -6.08 -24.03 -13.76
C CYS A 280 -6.43 -23.60 -15.19
N ILE A 281 -6.21 -24.50 -16.15
CA ILE A 281 -6.70 -24.39 -17.53
C ILE A 281 -7.64 -25.57 -17.76
N LEU A 282 -8.92 -25.30 -17.98
CA LEU A 282 -9.96 -26.31 -18.22
C LEU A 282 -10.39 -26.26 -19.69
N ILE A 283 -10.38 -27.40 -20.36
CA ILE A 283 -10.81 -27.56 -21.75
C ILE A 283 -12.14 -28.31 -21.73
N LEU A 284 -13.21 -27.65 -22.15
CA LEU A 284 -14.59 -28.12 -22.03
C LEU A 284 -15.22 -28.39 -23.40
N LYS A 285 -16.18 -29.32 -23.48
CA LYS A 285 -17.10 -29.37 -24.62
C LYS A 285 -17.95 -28.09 -24.65
N PRO A 286 -18.22 -27.52 -25.83
CA PRO A 286 -19.10 -26.36 -25.95
C PRO A 286 -20.51 -26.67 -25.47
N SER A 287 -21.03 -25.82 -24.58
CA SER A 287 -22.41 -25.90 -24.09
C SER A 287 -23.06 -24.54 -24.17
N LYS A 288 -24.27 -24.46 -24.74
CA LYS A 288 -25.07 -23.22 -24.77
C LYS A 288 -25.46 -22.73 -23.37
N LYS A 289 -25.40 -23.62 -22.37
CA LYS A 289 -25.74 -23.32 -20.97
C LYS A 289 -24.52 -22.89 -20.14
N PHE A 290 -23.30 -22.97 -20.70
CA PHE A 290 -22.09 -22.61 -19.97
C PHE A 290 -22.01 -21.10 -19.74
N SER A 291 -21.69 -20.71 -18.51
CA SER A 291 -21.47 -19.32 -18.11
C SER A 291 -20.30 -19.26 -17.15
N GLU A 292 -19.21 -18.60 -17.55
CA GLU A 292 -17.99 -18.48 -16.74
C GLU A 292 -18.31 -17.98 -15.32
N LYS A 293 -19.09 -16.90 -15.20
CA LYS A 293 -19.47 -16.34 -13.89
C LYS A 293 -20.20 -17.34 -13.01
N LYS A 294 -21.24 -18.01 -13.53
CA LYS A 294 -22.02 -18.99 -12.76
C LYS A 294 -21.16 -20.21 -12.40
N SER A 295 -20.30 -20.64 -13.32
CA SER A 295 -19.37 -21.75 -13.09
C SER A 295 -18.36 -21.43 -11.99
N ILE A 296 -17.83 -20.20 -11.94
CA ILE A 296 -16.97 -19.74 -10.85
C ILE A 296 -17.70 -19.77 -9.51
N GLU A 297 -18.92 -19.22 -9.45
CA GLU A 297 -19.73 -19.21 -8.23
C GLU A 297 -19.98 -20.63 -7.70
N VAL A 298 -20.35 -21.56 -8.58
CA VAL A 298 -20.60 -22.97 -8.22
C VAL A 298 -19.31 -23.66 -7.76
N LEU A 299 -18.22 -23.51 -8.52
CA LEU A 299 -16.94 -24.15 -8.20
C LEU A 299 -16.37 -23.61 -6.88
N GLN A 300 -16.45 -22.30 -6.67
CA GLN A 300 -16.01 -21.67 -5.42
C GLN A 300 -16.82 -22.20 -4.23
N GLN A 301 -18.15 -22.34 -4.38
CA GLN A 301 -19.00 -22.93 -3.34
C GLN A 301 -18.65 -24.39 -3.07
N GLN A 302 -18.42 -25.21 -4.10
CA GLN A 302 -18.05 -26.62 -3.95
C GLN A 302 -16.73 -26.78 -3.20
N ILE A 303 -15.71 -26.01 -3.59
CA ILE A 303 -14.40 -26.06 -2.93
C ILE A 303 -14.47 -25.49 -1.52
N GLN A 304 -15.20 -24.39 -1.30
CA GLN A 304 -15.39 -23.81 0.03
C GLN A 304 -16.13 -24.76 0.98
N ASN A 305 -17.19 -25.43 0.50
CA ASN A 305 -17.90 -26.43 1.30
C ASN A 305 -17.01 -27.60 1.68
N PHE A 306 -16.16 -28.04 0.73
CA PHE A 306 -15.22 -29.13 0.95
C PHE A 306 -14.14 -28.76 1.99
N LEU A 307 -13.54 -27.57 1.87
CA LEU A 307 -12.51 -27.10 2.79
C LEU A 307 -13.05 -26.61 4.15
N GLY A 308 -14.37 -26.47 4.28
CA GLY A 308 -15.03 -26.03 5.50
C GLY A 308 -14.71 -24.58 5.87
N ILE A 309 -14.77 -24.27 7.16
CA ILE A 309 -14.56 -22.92 7.72
C ILE A 309 -13.08 -22.56 7.91
N SER A 310 -12.19 -23.55 7.79
CA SER A 310 -10.77 -23.40 8.11
C SER A 310 -10.02 -22.55 7.09
N TYR A 311 -10.52 -22.48 5.84
CA TYR A 311 -9.87 -21.77 4.74
C TYR A 311 -10.85 -20.87 4.02
N TYR A 312 -10.38 -19.73 3.51
CA TYR A 312 -11.16 -18.91 2.59
C TYR A 312 -10.73 -19.15 1.15
N VAL A 313 -11.71 -19.39 0.28
CA VAL A 313 -11.50 -19.68 -1.14
C VAL A 313 -12.00 -18.52 -2.00
N SER A 314 -11.13 -18.04 -2.87
CA SER A 314 -11.51 -17.08 -3.92
C SER A 314 -11.06 -17.59 -5.28
N ILE A 315 -11.93 -17.46 -6.28
CA ILE A 315 -11.62 -17.86 -7.66
C ILE A 315 -11.62 -16.63 -8.56
N ARG A 316 -10.50 -16.39 -9.25
CA ARG A 316 -10.33 -15.29 -10.20
C ARG A 316 -10.51 -15.79 -11.63
N ASN A 317 -11.33 -15.09 -12.41
CA ASN A 317 -11.55 -15.36 -13.84
C ASN A 317 -10.35 -14.86 -14.68
N TRP A 318 -9.49 -15.76 -15.13
CA TRP A 318 -8.36 -15.38 -15.99
C TRP A 318 -8.78 -15.15 -17.45
N ASN A 319 -9.90 -15.72 -17.90
CA ASN A 319 -10.43 -15.41 -19.23
C ASN A 319 -10.73 -13.91 -19.37
N GLU A 320 -11.31 -13.27 -18.35
CA GLU A 320 -11.54 -11.82 -18.34
C GLU A 320 -10.24 -11.02 -18.40
N VAL A 321 -9.23 -11.42 -17.63
CA VAL A 321 -7.92 -10.77 -17.64
C VAL A 321 -7.27 -10.86 -19.03
N ILE A 322 -7.33 -12.04 -19.65
CA ILE A 322 -6.73 -12.29 -20.97
C ILE A 322 -7.47 -11.52 -22.07
N ARG A 323 -8.80 -11.57 -22.08
CA ARG A 323 -9.61 -10.83 -23.07
C ARG A 323 -9.43 -9.32 -22.97
N LYS A 324 -9.29 -8.79 -21.75
CA LYS A 324 -9.21 -7.35 -21.52
C LYS A 324 -7.83 -6.78 -21.86
N ASN A 325 -6.75 -7.49 -21.55
CA ASN A 325 -5.40 -6.92 -21.58
C ASN A 325 -4.48 -7.49 -22.67
N TYR A 326 -4.81 -8.64 -23.26
CA TYR A 326 -3.94 -9.33 -24.22
C TYR A 326 -4.67 -9.71 -25.51
N SER A 327 -5.41 -10.82 -25.50
CA SER A 327 -6.06 -11.34 -26.69
C SER A 327 -7.47 -11.82 -26.37
N LYS A 328 -8.46 -11.20 -27.02
CA LYS A 328 -9.87 -11.62 -26.96
C LYS A 328 -10.09 -13.03 -27.51
N ASN A 329 -9.16 -13.51 -28.33
CA ASN A 329 -9.27 -14.76 -29.08
C ASN A 329 -8.59 -15.95 -28.40
N ALA A 330 -7.84 -15.73 -27.32
CA ALA A 330 -7.02 -16.76 -26.67
C ALA A 330 -7.80 -17.65 -25.69
N VAL A 331 -9.04 -17.31 -25.36
CA VAL A 331 -9.85 -17.97 -24.31
C VAL A 331 -11.34 -17.97 -24.69
N GLY A 332 -12.14 -18.80 -24.03
CA GLY A 332 -13.55 -18.99 -24.33
C GLY A 332 -13.75 -19.98 -25.49
N LEU A 333 -14.78 -19.77 -26.32
CA LEU A 333 -15.11 -20.67 -27.42
C LEU A 333 -14.11 -20.53 -28.58
N ILE A 334 -13.41 -21.63 -28.89
CA ILE A 334 -12.45 -21.75 -30.00
C ILE A 334 -12.96 -22.82 -30.96
N LYS A 335 -13.11 -22.48 -32.24
CA LYS A 335 -13.50 -23.41 -33.31
C LYS A 335 -12.28 -23.87 -34.10
N ASN A 336 -12.33 -25.08 -34.64
CA ASN A 336 -11.27 -25.64 -35.49
C ASN A 336 -10.99 -24.75 -36.73
N SER A 337 -12.04 -24.13 -37.29
CA SER A 337 -11.90 -23.19 -38.40
C SER A 337 -11.18 -21.88 -38.05
N GLN A 338 -11.02 -21.56 -36.76
CA GLN A 338 -10.44 -20.30 -36.29
C GLN A 338 -8.95 -20.46 -35.95
N ILE A 339 -8.12 -20.63 -36.99
CA ILE A 339 -6.67 -20.85 -36.84
C ILE A 339 -6.01 -19.76 -35.96
N LYS A 340 -6.41 -18.49 -36.13
CA LYS A 340 -5.88 -17.38 -35.32
C LYS A 340 -6.20 -17.52 -33.82
N ASN A 341 -7.37 -18.07 -33.46
CA ASN A 341 -7.76 -18.27 -32.06
C ASN A 341 -6.99 -19.43 -31.44
N VAL A 342 -6.80 -20.52 -32.20
CA VAL A 342 -5.96 -21.66 -31.80
C VAL A 342 -4.53 -21.20 -31.51
N GLN A 343 -3.95 -20.40 -32.39
CA GLN A 343 -2.59 -19.86 -32.19
C GLN A 343 -2.54 -18.88 -31.01
N ALA A 344 -3.55 -18.03 -30.83
CA ALA A 344 -3.63 -17.12 -29.69
C ALA A 344 -3.71 -17.85 -28.34
N PHE A 345 -4.46 -18.95 -28.25
CA PHE A 345 -4.53 -19.79 -27.05
C PHE A 345 -3.18 -20.43 -26.73
N LYS A 346 -2.53 -21.04 -27.74
CA LYS A 346 -1.20 -21.65 -27.57
C LYS A 346 -0.16 -20.64 -27.11
N TYR A 347 -0.17 -19.43 -27.67
CA TYR A 347 0.76 -18.35 -27.33
C TYR A 347 0.49 -17.73 -25.94
N TRP A 348 -0.73 -17.26 -25.67
CA TRP A 348 -1.01 -16.48 -24.46
C TRP A 348 -1.30 -17.30 -23.22
N VAL A 349 -1.81 -18.53 -23.38
CA VAL A 349 -2.27 -19.35 -22.25
C VAL A 349 -1.32 -20.52 -22.02
N LEU A 350 -1.16 -21.42 -22.99
CA LEU A 350 -0.33 -22.61 -22.80
C LEU A 350 1.15 -22.26 -22.68
N SER A 351 1.69 -21.42 -23.57
CA SER A 351 3.10 -21.06 -23.52
C SER A 351 3.42 -20.30 -22.22
N PHE A 352 2.59 -19.35 -21.79
CA PHE A 352 2.76 -18.70 -20.47
C PHE A 352 2.74 -19.72 -19.32
N PHE A 353 1.76 -20.63 -19.30
CA PHE A 353 1.63 -21.66 -18.28
C PHE A 353 2.93 -22.46 -18.15
N PHE A 354 3.46 -23.00 -19.24
CA PHE A 354 4.68 -23.82 -19.20
C PHE A 354 5.94 -23.00 -18.93
N ARG A 355 6.08 -21.84 -19.55
CA ARG A 355 7.29 -21.02 -19.41
C ARG A 355 7.48 -20.47 -18.00
N LEU A 356 6.41 -20.33 -17.22
CA LEU A 356 6.48 -19.90 -15.82
C LEU A 356 7.44 -20.75 -14.98
N ASP A 357 7.55 -22.07 -15.25
CA ASP A 357 8.43 -22.99 -14.53
C ASP A 357 9.93 -22.69 -14.69
N LEU A 358 10.30 -22.00 -15.78
CA LEU A 358 11.68 -21.58 -16.02
C LEU A 358 12.05 -20.36 -15.17
N TYR A 359 11.06 -19.54 -14.79
CA TYR A 359 11.28 -18.25 -14.16
C TYR A 359 11.04 -18.28 -12.65
N ILE A 360 9.95 -18.91 -12.22
CA ILE A 360 9.54 -18.92 -10.81
C ILE A 360 9.21 -20.35 -10.39
N GLN A 361 9.87 -20.81 -9.35
CA GLN A 361 9.54 -22.05 -8.66
C GLN A 361 8.70 -21.76 -7.41
N PRO A 362 7.69 -22.58 -7.11
CA PRO A 362 6.91 -22.44 -5.89
C PRO A 362 7.78 -22.78 -4.67
N LYS A 363 7.78 -21.90 -3.66
CA LYS A 363 8.46 -22.14 -2.39
C LYS A 363 7.50 -22.77 -1.40
N LEU A 364 7.57 -24.09 -1.30
CA LEU A 364 6.77 -24.86 -0.34
C LEU A 364 7.58 -25.14 0.94
N PRO A 365 6.93 -25.13 2.13
CA PRO A 365 7.53 -25.67 3.34
C PRO A 365 8.02 -27.11 3.14
N ASN A 366 9.10 -27.51 3.81
CA ASN A 366 9.70 -28.84 3.62
C ASN A 366 8.69 -29.98 3.82
N HIS A 367 7.75 -29.85 4.76
CA HIS A 367 6.71 -30.84 5.00
C HIS A 367 5.65 -30.96 3.87
N LEU A 368 5.64 -30.06 2.87
CA LEU A 368 4.75 -30.10 1.71
C LEU A 368 5.48 -30.39 0.38
N LYS A 369 6.81 -30.32 0.37
CA LYS A 369 7.61 -30.45 -0.88
C LYS A 369 7.41 -31.81 -1.57
N ASP A 370 7.37 -32.90 -0.79
CA ASP A 370 7.25 -34.26 -1.31
C ASP A 370 5.79 -34.70 -1.54
N HIS A 371 4.87 -33.76 -1.36
CA HIS A 371 3.45 -34.04 -1.12
C HIS A 371 2.52 -33.29 -2.08
N LEU A 372 2.99 -32.17 -2.63
CA LEU A 372 2.27 -31.38 -3.62
C LEU A 372 2.97 -31.48 -4.97
N ALA A 373 2.32 -32.14 -5.93
CA ALA A 373 2.72 -32.03 -7.33
C ALA A 373 2.55 -30.58 -7.79
N THR A 374 3.68 -29.92 -8.08
CA THR A 374 3.75 -28.51 -8.49
C THR A 374 3.02 -28.25 -9.81
N ASN A 375 3.02 -29.25 -10.71
CA ASN A 375 2.26 -29.29 -11.95
C ASN A 375 1.49 -30.61 -12.04
N GLY A 376 0.26 -30.59 -12.54
CA GLY A 376 -0.54 -31.81 -12.70
C GLY A 376 -1.58 -31.72 -13.80
N THR A 377 -1.80 -32.84 -14.48
CA THR A 377 -2.90 -33.05 -15.43
C THR A 377 -4.10 -33.65 -14.71
N LEU A 378 -5.31 -33.29 -15.12
CA LEU A 378 -6.55 -33.87 -14.57
C LEU A 378 -6.92 -35.21 -15.22
N ASP A 379 -6.17 -35.67 -16.24
CA ASP A 379 -6.50 -36.87 -17.02
C ASP A 379 -6.66 -38.15 -16.18
N ALA A 380 -5.83 -38.34 -15.15
CA ALA A 380 -5.96 -39.47 -14.24
C ALA A 380 -7.27 -39.40 -13.43
N TYR A 381 -7.58 -38.20 -12.90
CA TYR A 381 -8.80 -37.93 -12.14
C TYR A 381 -10.06 -38.07 -12.99
N LEU A 382 -10.00 -37.67 -14.27
CA LEU A 382 -11.09 -37.84 -15.24
C LEU A 382 -11.40 -39.32 -15.48
N LYS A 383 -10.37 -40.18 -15.58
CA LYS A 383 -10.56 -41.63 -15.70
C LYS A 383 -11.20 -42.23 -14.44
N THR A 384 -10.79 -41.79 -13.25
CA THR A 384 -11.38 -42.24 -11.98
C THR A 384 -12.85 -41.84 -11.89
N VAL A 385 -13.19 -40.58 -12.19
CA VAL A 385 -14.57 -40.09 -12.19
C VAL A 385 -15.42 -40.81 -13.24
N ALA A 386 -14.88 -41.11 -14.42
CA ALA A 386 -15.58 -41.89 -15.44
C ALA A 386 -15.88 -43.32 -14.98
N ALA A 387 -14.96 -43.96 -14.25
CA ALA A 387 -15.17 -45.28 -13.66
C ALA A 387 -16.21 -45.25 -12.53
N ASP A 388 -16.18 -44.23 -11.66
CA ASP A 388 -17.18 -44.04 -10.59
C ASP A 388 -18.59 -43.80 -11.15
N ASN A 389 -18.70 -43.09 -12.27
CA ASN A 389 -19.96 -42.82 -12.96
C ASN A 389 -20.52 -44.04 -13.72
N LEU A 390 -19.70 -45.05 -14.04
CA LEU A 390 -20.17 -46.31 -14.62
C LEU A 390 -20.77 -47.25 -13.55
N ASN A 391 -20.32 -47.14 -12.29
CA ASN A 391 -20.89 -47.88 -11.15
C ASN A 391 -22.06 -47.16 -10.47
N SER A 392 -22.21 -45.85 -10.68
CA SER A 392 -23.29 -45.04 -10.11
C SER A 392 -24.27 -44.63 -11.22
N LYS A 393 -25.42 -45.31 -11.31
CA LYS A 393 -26.54 -44.85 -12.15
C LYS A 393 -26.83 -43.37 -11.85
N ASN A 394 -26.51 -42.51 -12.83
CA ASN A 394 -27.04 -41.16 -13.04
C ASN A 394 -27.34 -40.35 -11.76
N TYR A 395 -26.35 -39.67 -11.20
CA TYR A 395 -26.62 -38.36 -10.60
C TYR A 395 -26.53 -37.28 -11.68
N ILE A 396 -27.53 -37.30 -12.59
CA ILE A 396 -27.95 -36.04 -13.19
C ILE A 396 -28.54 -35.27 -12.02
N ILE A 397 -27.84 -34.24 -11.54
CA ILE A 397 -28.42 -33.30 -10.60
C ILE A 397 -29.59 -32.65 -11.33
N GLU A 398 -30.80 -33.19 -11.09
CA GLU A 398 -32.02 -32.67 -11.65
C GLU A 398 -32.15 -31.19 -11.28
N GLU A 399 -32.75 -30.41 -12.17
CA GLU A 399 -33.03 -28.99 -11.94
C GLU A 399 -33.89 -28.76 -10.67
N SER A 400 -34.59 -29.81 -10.22
CA SER A 400 -35.29 -29.93 -8.93
C SER A 400 -34.32 -29.98 -7.74
N SER A 401 -33.31 -30.86 -7.76
CA SER A 401 -32.24 -30.94 -6.76
C SER A 401 -31.37 -29.67 -6.77
N LEU A 402 -31.20 -29.01 -7.92
CA LEU A 402 -30.57 -27.69 -8.03
C LEU A 402 -31.44 -26.57 -7.48
N LYS A 403 -32.78 -26.68 -7.52
CA LYS A 403 -33.71 -25.73 -6.87
C LYS A 403 -33.79 -25.95 -5.37
N GLU A 404 -33.74 -27.20 -4.90
CA GLU A 404 -33.65 -27.53 -3.49
C GLU A 404 -32.28 -27.20 -2.92
N LEU A 405 -31.19 -27.56 -3.60
CA LEU A 405 -29.85 -27.06 -3.28
C LEU A 405 -29.80 -25.55 -3.41
N LYS A 406 -30.45 -24.87 -4.37
CA LYS A 406 -30.54 -23.39 -4.33
C LYS A 406 -31.41 -22.87 -3.19
N LYS A 407 -32.42 -23.58 -2.69
CA LYS A 407 -33.22 -23.17 -1.52
C LYS A 407 -32.45 -23.39 -0.21
N VAL A 408 -31.85 -24.56 -0.03
CA VAL A 408 -30.95 -24.94 1.07
C VAL A 408 -29.70 -24.09 1.04
N HIS A 409 -29.12 -23.82 -0.13
CA HIS A 409 -27.98 -22.93 -0.32
C HIS A 409 -28.38 -21.46 -0.29
N LYS A 410 -29.62 -21.03 -0.60
CA LYS A 410 -30.12 -19.67 -0.27
C LYS A 410 -30.40 -19.51 1.22
N ALA A 411 -30.64 -20.61 1.94
CA ALA A 411 -30.69 -20.63 3.40
C ALA A 411 -29.27 -20.65 4.03
N LEU A 412 -28.32 -21.42 3.47
CA LEU A 412 -26.92 -21.52 3.94
C LEU A 412 -26.05 -20.32 3.50
N SER A 413 -26.18 -19.82 2.26
CA SER A 413 -25.52 -18.59 1.78
C SER A 413 -26.03 -17.33 2.49
N LYS A 414 -27.25 -17.36 3.05
CA LYS A 414 -27.68 -16.31 4.01
C LYS A 414 -26.92 -16.38 5.33
N GLY A 415 -26.34 -17.53 5.69
CA GLY A 415 -25.40 -17.64 6.81
C GLY A 415 -23.98 -17.18 6.47
N TYR A 416 -23.49 -17.44 5.25
CA TYR A 416 -22.07 -17.28 4.92
C TYR A 416 -21.70 -16.15 3.94
N GLN A 417 -22.66 -15.38 3.40
CA GLN A 417 -22.31 -14.12 2.73
C GLN A 417 -21.91 -13.06 3.76
N PRO A 418 -20.88 -12.23 3.52
CA PRO A 418 -20.61 -11.06 4.36
C PRO A 418 -21.90 -10.25 4.52
N PHE A 419 -22.21 -9.78 5.74
CA PHE A 419 -23.50 -9.13 6.04
C PHE A 419 -23.86 -8.04 5.01
N LEU A 420 -22.85 -7.34 4.48
CA LEU A 420 -22.93 -6.33 3.42
C LEU A 420 -22.16 -6.75 2.15
N SER A 421 -22.72 -6.44 0.97
CA SER A 421 -22.07 -6.65 -0.32
C SER A 421 -20.84 -5.74 -0.54
N GLU A 422 -19.96 -6.08 -1.48
CA GLU A 422 -18.76 -5.27 -1.74
C GLU A 422 -19.08 -3.85 -2.27
N SER A 423 -20.15 -3.71 -3.05
CA SER A 423 -20.66 -2.39 -3.47
C SER A 423 -21.17 -1.56 -2.30
N GLU A 424 -21.82 -2.20 -1.31
CA GLU A 424 -22.27 -1.52 -0.10
C GLU A 424 -21.10 -1.12 0.79
N ARG A 425 -20.13 -2.01 0.97
CA ARG A 425 -18.87 -1.75 1.69
C ARG A 425 -18.12 -0.53 1.15
N LYS A 426 -18.12 -0.32 -0.18
CA LYS A 426 -17.48 0.87 -0.79
C LYS A 426 -18.34 2.14 -0.67
N SER A 427 -19.65 2.04 -0.83
CA SER A 427 -20.55 3.21 -0.88
C SER A 427 -20.95 3.76 0.51
N VAL A 428 -20.87 2.95 1.55
CA VAL A 428 -21.26 3.32 2.93
C VAL A 428 -20.37 4.41 3.56
N TRP A 429 -19.12 4.51 3.11
CA TRP A 429 -18.17 5.54 3.54
C TRP A 429 -18.27 6.84 2.74
N SER A 430 -19.15 6.92 1.73
CA SER A 430 -19.40 8.16 1.00
C SER A 430 -19.89 9.27 1.95
N THR A 431 -19.37 10.49 1.78
CA THR A 431 -19.77 11.66 2.59
C THR A 431 -20.91 12.46 1.96
N ARG A 432 -21.45 12.03 0.79
CA ARG A 432 -22.48 12.75 0.04
C ARG A 432 -23.78 12.97 0.82
N SER A 433 -24.09 12.08 1.76
CA SER A 433 -25.28 12.19 2.62
C SER A 433 -25.11 13.16 3.79
N LEU A 434 -23.87 13.62 4.07
CA LEU A 434 -23.58 14.55 5.15
C LEU A 434 -23.72 16.00 4.66
N SER A 435 -23.90 16.93 5.60
CA SER A 435 -23.94 18.36 5.29
C SER A 435 -22.64 18.84 4.64
N LYS A 436 -22.70 19.93 3.86
CA LYS A 436 -21.49 20.55 3.28
C LYS A 436 -20.45 20.90 4.36
N THR A 437 -20.90 21.30 5.54
CA THR A 437 -20.04 21.61 6.69
C THR A 437 -19.30 20.36 7.18
N SER A 438 -20.00 19.24 7.35
CA SER A 438 -19.41 17.95 7.74
C SER A 438 -18.45 17.42 6.69
N GLN A 439 -18.79 17.54 5.40
CA GLN A 439 -17.90 17.15 4.29
C GLN A 439 -16.59 17.95 4.33
N ALA A 440 -16.69 19.27 4.53
CA ALA A 440 -15.52 20.13 4.58
C ALA A 440 -14.69 19.94 5.86
N TYR A 441 -15.32 19.62 6.99
CA TYR A 441 -14.63 19.18 8.20
C TYR A 441 -13.84 17.89 7.97
N ILE A 442 -14.48 16.86 7.40
CA ILE A 442 -13.83 15.58 7.09
C ILE A 442 -12.65 15.80 6.15
N GLU A 443 -12.78 16.66 5.14
CA GLU A 443 -11.67 16.97 4.24
C GLU A 443 -10.51 17.65 4.98
N ALA A 444 -10.80 18.59 5.88
CA ALA A 444 -9.79 19.23 6.71
C ALA A 444 -9.07 18.24 7.64
N VAL A 445 -9.78 17.27 8.23
CA VAL A 445 -9.17 16.21 9.04
C VAL A 445 -8.34 15.23 8.19
N LYS A 446 -8.77 14.91 6.96
CA LYS A 446 -7.95 14.09 6.04
C LYS A 446 -6.60 14.71 5.76
N HIS A 447 -6.52 16.04 5.64
CA HIS A 447 -5.23 16.72 5.48
C HIS A 447 -4.29 16.47 6.65
N TYR A 448 -4.83 16.46 7.88
CA TYR A 448 -4.07 16.18 9.10
C TYR A 448 -3.64 14.71 9.18
N TYR A 449 -4.57 13.77 8.95
CA TYR A 449 -4.24 12.34 9.02
C TYR A 449 -3.22 11.92 7.96
N ARG A 450 -3.30 12.50 6.76
CA ARG A 450 -2.28 12.29 5.73
C ARG A 450 -0.89 12.71 6.17
N GLU A 451 -0.75 13.67 7.08
CA GLU A 451 0.56 14.14 7.59
C GLU A 451 1.15 13.25 8.69
N ILE A 452 0.30 12.62 9.50
CA ILE A 452 0.75 11.87 10.68
C ILE A 452 0.76 10.36 10.43
N GLU A 453 -0.13 9.85 9.58
CA GLU A 453 -0.30 8.44 9.30
C GLU A 453 0.09 8.10 7.85
N PRO A 454 1.29 7.51 7.64
CA PRO A 454 1.74 7.02 6.33
C PRO A 454 1.00 5.81 5.78
N ASP A 455 0.44 4.96 6.66
CA ASP A 455 -0.06 3.65 6.33
C ASP A 455 -1.42 3.85 5.72
N SER A 456 -1.57 3.48 4.45
CA SER A 456 -2.79 3.75 3.72
C SER A 456 -4.01 3.07 4.34
N GLU A 457 -3.86 1.88 4.93
CA GLU A 457 -4.96 1.15 5.55
C GLU A 457 -5.35 1.79 6.89
N LYS A 458 -4.37 2.15 7.73
CA LYS A 458 -4.63 2.87 9.00
C LYS A 458 -5.23 4.24 8.74
N LEU A 459 -4.71 4.97 7.76
CA LEU A 459 -5.25 6.25 7.30
C LEU A 459 -6.72 6.11 6.88
N GLN A 460 -7.06 5.08 6.09
CA GLN A 460 -8.46 4.83 5.72
C GLN A 460 -9.32 4.51 6.95
N SER A 461 -8.84 3.67 7.89
CA SER A 461 -9.54 3.40 9.15
C SER A 461 -9.82 4.67 9.96
N MET A 462 -8.84 5.56 10.11
CA MET A 462 -9.01 6.83 10.83
C MET A 462 -10.05 7.74 10.14
N ILE A 463 -10.03 7.78 8.80
CA ILE A 463 -11.02 8.53 8.02
C ILE A 463 -12.42 7.92 8.18
N HIS A 464 -12.54 6.59 8.17
CA HIS A 464 -13.81 5.89 8.38
C HIS A 464 -14.40 6.18 9.76
N ILE A 465 -13.57 6.25 10.80
CA ILE A 465 -13.99 6.66 12.14
C ILE A 465 -14.58 8.08 12.13
N GLU A 466 -13.90 9.05 11.50
CA GLU A 466 -14.43 10.42 11.40
C GLU A 466 -15.76 10.49 10.67
N ILE A 467 -15.90 9.73 9.58
CA ILE A 467 -17.15 9.67 8.81
C ILE A 467 -18.27 9.03 9.64
N PHE A 468 -17.97 7.98 10.40
CA PHE A 468 -18.92 7.35 11.30
C PHE A 468 -19.38 8.31 12.39
N ILE A 469 -18.45 9.00 13.07
CA ILE A 469 -18.77 9.96 14.14
C ILE A 469 -19.57 11.14 13.60
N GLU A 470 -19.19 11.70 12.43
CA GLU A 470 -19.98 12.73 11.78
C GLU A 470 -21.40 12.24 11.46
N THR A 471 -21.53 11.01 10.97
CA THR A 471 -22.84 10.41 10.70
C THR A 471 -23.64 10.28 12.01
N LEU A 472 -23.05 9.71 13.06
CA LEU A 472 -23.65 9.52 14.38
C LEU A 472 -24.18 10.81 15.00
N VAL A 473 -23.39 11.88 14.93
CA VAL A 473 -23.71 13.18 15.55
C VAL A 473 -24.77 13.96 14.76
N THR A 474 -24.92 13.68 13.46
CA THR A 474 -25.80 14.44 12.56
C THR A 474 -27.11 13.73 12.21
N THR A 475 -27.17 12.40 12.28
CA THR A 475 -28.38 11.61 11.97
C THR A 475 -29.06 11.18 13.26
N GLU A 476 -30.38 11.24 13.41
CA GLU A 476 -31.10 10.68 14.58
C GLU A 476 -31.39 9.18 14.48
N LEU A 477 -30.99 8.57 13.37
CA LEU A 477 -31.27 7.16 13.08
C LEU A 477 -30.56 6.23 14.08
N LYS A 478 -31.24 5.12 14.42
CA LYS A 478 -30.66 3.99 15.15
C LYS A 478 -29.76 3.17 14.21
N ALA A 479 -28.99 2.20 14.72
CA ALA A 479 -28.28 1.27 13.84
C ALA A 479 -29.25 0.38 13.04
N PHE A 480 -30.35 -0.03 13.68
CA PHE A 480 -31.43 -0.80 13.06
C PHE A 480 -32.80 -0.19 13.38
N GLU A 481 -33.60 0.04 12.34
CA GLU A 481 -35.00 0.45 12.42
C GLU A 481 -35.91 -0.75 12.19
N LEU A 482 -36.23 -1.46 13.27
CA LEU A 482 -37.09 -2.63 13.20
C LEU A 482 -38.56 -2.22 13.11
N SER A 483 -39.23 -2.62 12.04
CA SER A 483 -40.68 -2.41 11.81
C SER A 483 -41.55 -3.64 12.14
N VAL A 484 -40.99 -4.61 12.89
CA VAL A 484 -41.58 -5.94 13.08
C VAL A 484 -42.54 -6.00 14.29
N SER A 485 -43.60 -6.81 14.20
CA SER A 485 -44.56 -7.05 15.29
C SER A 485 -43.91 -7.57 16.57
N GLY A 486 -44.58 -7.37 17.72
CA GLY A 486 -44.06 -7.64 19.07
C GLY A 486 -43.55 -9.07 19.32
N ASP A 487 -44.08 -10.05 18.60
CA ASP A 487 -43.95 -11.48 18.94
C ASP A 487 -42.69 -12.19 18.40
N GLN A 488 -41.94 -11.57 17.49
CA GLN A 488 -40.72 -12.18 16.94
C GLN A 488 -39.49 -11.91 17.83
N LYS A 489 -39.07 -12.92 18.61
CA LYS A 489 -37.85 -12.88 19.45
C LYS A 489 -36.54 -13.09 18.66
N MET A 490 -36.60 -13.83 17.56
CA MET A 490 -35.44 -14.11 16.70
C MET A 490 -35.63 -13.45 15.34
N LEU A 491 -34.63 -12.68 14.89
CA LEU A 491 -34.66 -11.91 13.66
C LEU A 491 -33.83 -12.61 12.58
N THR A 492 -34.43 -12.76 11.41
CA THR A 492 -33.73 -13.29 10.24
C THR A 492 -32.83 -12.23 9.63
N ARG A 493 -31.75 -12.64 8.97
CA ARG A 493 -30.85 -11.73 8.27
C ARG A 493 -31.53 -10.84 7.22
N GLN A 494 -32.61 -11.31 6.58
CA GLN A 494 -33.37 -10.49 5.63
C GLN A 494 -34.08 -9.32 6.31
N ILE A 495 -34.67 -9.56 7.47
CA ILE A 495 -35.29 -8.51 8.29
C ILE A 495 -34.22 -7.50 8.72
N LEU A 496 -33.06 -7.99 9.20
CA LEU A 496 -31.95 -7.14 9.60
C LEU A 496 -31.37 -6.32 8.44
N HIS A 497 -31.26 -6.90 7.25
CA HIS A 497 -30.78 -6.20 6.06
C HIS A 497 -31.78 -5.13 5.58
N GLY A 498 -33.08 -5.35 5.76
CA GLY A 498 -34.11 -4.34 5.49
C GLY A 498 -34.14 -3.22 6.54
N ALA A 499 -33.79 -3.54 7.79
CA ALA A 499 -33.83 -2.62 8.92
C ALA A 499 -32.53 -1.83 9.14
N ILE A 500 -31.39 -2.29 8.63
CA ILE A 500 -30.10 -1.67 8.93
C ILE A 500 -29.95 -0.31 8.24
N THR A 501 -29.62 0.70 9.04
CA THR A 501 -29.39 2.06 8.55
C THR A 501 -27.96 2.24 8.06
N ARG A 502 -27.68 3.37 7.41
CA ARG A 502 -26.29 3.72 7.03
C ARG A 502 -25.36 3.74 8.24
N LEU A 503 -25.83 4.28 9.37
CA LEU A 503 -25.09 4.32 10.62
C LEU A 503 -24.77 2.91 11.14
N GLY A 504 -25.74 1.99 11.09
CA GLY A 504 -25.53 0.59 11.45
C GLY A 504 -24.51 -0.10 10.53
N LYS A 505 -24.59 0.14 9.22
CA LYS A 505 -23.63 -0.41 8.24
C LYS A 505 -22.19 0.06 8.52
N GLN A 506 -22.01 1.35 8.83
CA GLN A 506 -20.71 1.91 9.22
C GLN A 506 -20.21 1.30 10.52
N PHE A 507 -21.07 1.24 11.55
CA PHE A 507 -20.72 0.67 12.85
C PHE A 507 -20.19 -0.76 12.72
N ILE A 508 -20.85 -1.63 11.97
CA ILE A 508 -20.42 -3.02 11.75
C ILE A 508 -19.04 -3.09 11.08
N LEU A 509 -18.81 -2.25 10.08
CA LEU A 509 -17.56 -2.27 9.33
C LEU A 509 -16.37 -1.69 10.11
N LEU A 510 -16.60 -0.90 11.15
CA LEU A 510 -15.53 -0.51 12.08
C LEU A 510 -14.90 -1.72 12.77
N GLY A 511 -15.62 -2.83 12.89
CA GLY A 511 -15.12 -4.07 13.48
C GLY A 511 -14.02 -4.73 12.62
N GLU A 512 -13.94 -4.37 11.35
CA GLU A 512 -12.88 -4.80 10.42
C GLU A 512 -11.65 -3.86 10.45
N SER A 513 -11.65 -2.81 11.29
CA SER A 513 -10.56 -1.84 11.40
C SER A 513 -9.27 -2.48 11.93
N LYS A 514 -8.14 -2.16 11.28
CA LYS A 514 -6.79 -2.63 11.64
C LYS A 514 -6.06 -1.74 12.67
N LEU A 515 -6.80 -0.88 13.39
CA LEU A 515 -6.22 -0.08 14.47
C LEU A 515 -5.99 -0.97 15.70
N GLU A 516 -4.82 -1.59 15.79
CA GLU A 516 -4.31 -2.18 17.04
C GLU A 516 -3.79 -1.04 17.93
N ASN A 517 -4.33 -0.88 19.14
CA ASN A 517 -3.99 0.23 20.03
C ASN A 517 -2.59 0.01 20.63
N PRO A 518 -1.60 0.92 20.44
CA PRO A 518 -1.26 1.86 21.53
C PRO A 518 -0.52 3.16 21.08
N VAL A 519 -1.03 3.96 20.14
CA VAL A 519 -0.62 5.39 20.04
C VAL A 519 -1.84 6.21 19.63
N ILE A 520 -2.66 6.53 20.62
CA ILE A 520 -3.91 7.28 20.44
C ILE A 520 -3.58 8.68 19.92
N ARG A 521 -4.01 9.01 18.69
CA ARG A 521 -3.73 10.32 18.05
C ARG A 521 -4.89 11.30 18.10
N THR A 522 -6.11 10.87 18.47
CA THR A 522 -7.29 11.75 18.63
C THR A 522 -8.16 11.36 19.83
N ILE A 523 -8.93 12.34 20.34
CA ILE A 523 -9.98 12.14 21.38
C ILE A 523 -10.97 11.07 20.95
N GLN A 524 -11.31 11.06 19.67
CA GLN A 524 -12.37 10.22 19.14
C GLN A 524 -11.96 8.75 19.14
N ASP A 525 -10.73 8.46 18.75
CA ASP A 525 -10.19 7.10 18.81
C ASP A 525 -10.06 6.65 20.26
N PHE A 526 -9.60 7.54 21.16
CA PHE A 526 -9.53 7.27 22.59
C PHE A 526 -10.88 6.82 23.16
N GLU A 527 -11.92 7.64 22.97
CA GLU A 527 -13.26 7.38 23.48
C GLU A 527 -13.87 6.11 22.88
N LEU A 528 -13.64 5.83 21.59
CA LEU A 528 -14.10 4.60 20.96
C LEU A 528 -13.41 3.34 21.51
N HIS A 529 -12.14 3.46 21.91
CA HIS A 529 -11.38 2.36 22.49
C HIS A 529 -11.65 2.15 23.99
N GLU A 530 -11.64 3.22 24.80
CA GLU A 530 -11.91 3.13 26.25
C GLU A 530 -13.31 2.63 26.55
N ASN A 531 -14.31 3.05 25.76
CA ASN A 531 -15.67 2.58 25.92
C ASN A 531 -15.90 1.17 25.31
N GLY A 532 -14.84 0.49 24.83
CA GLY A 532 -14.92 -0.89 24.31
C GLY A 532 -15.67 -1.03 22.98
N LEU A 533 -15.96 0.06 22.27
CA LEU A 533 -16.92 0.09 21.18
C LEU A 533 -16.41 -0.54 19.89
N ILE A 534 -15.10 -0.48 19.64
CA ILE A 534 -14.48 -1.26 18.56
C ILE A 534 -14.67 -2.76 18.82
N GLN A 535 -14.62 -3.18 20.08
CA GLN A 535 -14.86 -4.56 20.47
C GLN A 535 -16.34 -4.92 20.36
N GLU A 536 -17.26 -4.02 20.75
CA GLU A 536 -18.69 -4.21 20.52
C GLU A 536 -19.05 -4.30 19.04
N SER A 537 -18.42 -3.48 18.19
CA SER A 537 -18.56 -3.56 16.74
C SER A 537 -18.05 -4.89 16.18
N LYS A 538 -16.88 -5.37 16.63
CA LYS A 538 -16.37 -6.71 16.31
C LYS A 538 -17.34 -7.81 16.73
N ASN A 539 -17.92 -7.70 17.91
CA ASN A 539 -18.89 -8.65 18.44
C ASN A 539 -20.20 -8.61 17.63
N ALA A 540 -20.70 -7.41 17.30
CA ALA A 540 -21.87 -7.23 16.45
C ALA A 540 -21.67 -7.79 15.04
N LEU A 541 -20.50 -7.55 14.44
CA LEU A 541 -20.14 -8.14 13.15
C LEU A 541 -20.16 -9.67 13.21
N LYS A 542 -19.52 -10.27 14.24
CA LYS A 542 -19.58 -11.72 14.47
C LYS A 542 -21.01 -12.21 14.66
N GLN A 543 -21.82 -11.55 15.47
CA GLN A 543 -23.22 -11.94 15.72
C GLN A 543 -24.06 -11.87 14.44
N LEU A 544 -23.86 -10.87 13.58
CA LEU A 544 -24.59 -10.68 12.33
C LEU A 544 -24.16 -11.65 11.21
N THR A 545 -23.10 -12.44 11.43
CA THR A 545 -22.76 -13.60 10.58
C THR A 545 -23.55 -14.86 10.96
N SER A 546 -24.31 -14.86 12.06
CA SER A 546 -25.17 -15.99 12.42
C SER A 546 -26.48 -16.04 11.61
N LEU A 547 -27.08 -17.23 11.53
CA LEU A 547 -28.34 -17.46 10.77
C LEU A 547 -29.55 -16.74 11.38
N GLN A 548 -29.56 -16.55 12.69
CA GLN A 548 -30.61 -15.86 13.44
C GLN A 548 -29.98 -15.05 14.59
N VAL A 549 -30.43 -13.80 14.75
CA VAL A 549 -29.95 -12.90 15.81
C VAL A 549 -31.12 -12.56 16.72
N SER A 550 -30.91 -12.60 18.02
CA SER A 550 -31.95 -12.24 18.98
C SER A 550 -32.30 -10.75 18.86
N LYS A 551 -33.58 -10.42 19.08
CA LYS A 551 -34.05 -9.04 19.09
C LYS A 551 -33.37 -8.25 20.20
N GLU A 552 -33.09 -8.90 21.33
CA GLU A 552 -32.38 -8.33 22.48
C GLU A 552 -30.95 -7.91 22.09
N SER A 553 -30.23 -8.69 21.29
CA SER A 553 -28.90 -8.32 20.80
C SER A 553 -28.95 -7.09 19.88
N ILE A 554 -29.94 -6.98 19.00
CA ILE A 554 -30.11 -5.80 18.14
C ILE A 554 -30.51 -4.56 18.97
N GLN A 555 -31.35 -4.75 19.99
CA GLN A 555 -31.69 -3.69 20.93
C GLN A 555 -30.45 -3.24 21.71
N SER A 556 -29.58 -4.16 22.14
CA SER A 556 -28.31 -3.85 22.78
C SER A 556 -27.40 -3.01 21.86
N ILE A 557 -27.27 -3.38 20.58
CA ILE A 557 -26.50 -2.57 19.60
C ILE A 557 -27.10 -1.16 19.46
N ASN A 558 -28.42 -1.05 19.35
CA ASN A 558 -29.09 0.25 19.28
C ASN A 558 -28.88 1.10 20.55
N SER A 559 -28.89 0.47 21.72
CA SER A 559 -28.57 1.12 23.00
C SER A 559 -27.12 1.58 23.08
N SER A 560 -26.16 0.77 22.60
CA SER A 560 -24.75 1.18 22.51
C SER A 560 -24.56 2.40 21.59
N ILE A 561 -25.22 2.41 20.43
CA ILE A 561 -25.19 3.56 19.50
C ILE A 561 -25.83 4.81 20.13
N PHE A 562 -26.91 4.63 20.88
CA PHE A 562 -27.54 5.73 21.61
C PHE A 562 -26.63 6.29 22.71
N ASN A 563 -26.01 5.42 23.50
CA ASN A 563 -25.04 5.82 24.52
C ASN A 563 -23.84 6.55 23.91
N LEU A 564 -23.34 6.05 22.77
CA LEU A 564 -22.23 6.66 22.06
C LEU A 564 -22.56 8.05 21.54
N ARG A 565 -23.75 8.20 20.96
CA ARG A 565 -24.26 9.51 20.55
C ARG A 565 -24.25 10.47 21.73
N ARG A 566 -24.81 10.05 22.88
CA ARG A 566 -24.81 10.84 24.12
C ARG A 566 -23.40 11.26 24.56
N ILE A 567 -22.42 10.36 24.49
CA ILE A 567 -21.01 10.70 24.79
C ILE A 567 -20.51 11.81 23.84
N PHE A 568 -20.77 11.69 22.54
CA PHE A 568 -20.30 12.68 21.56
C PHE A 568 -21.08 14.00 21.56
N THR A 569 -22.33 14.01 22.00
CA THR A 569 -23.21 15.19 21.91
C THR A 569 -23.47 15.89 23.23
N GLU A 570 -23.55 15.16 24.34
CA GLU A 570 -24.05 15.64 25.64
C GLU A 570 -22.99 15.58 26.75
N MET A 571 -22.10 14.59 26.74
CA MET A 571 -21.08 14.45 27.80
C MET A 571 -19.99 15.51 27.67
N SER A 572 -19.78 16.29 28.73
CA SER A 572 -18.72 17.30 28.77
C SER A 572 -17.35 16.68 29.05
N LEU A 573 -16.32 17.17 28.36
CA LEU A 573 -14.93 16.78 28.60
C LEU A 573 -14.22 17.83 29.45
N GLY A 574 -13.78 17.41 30.64
CA GLY A 574 -12.91 18.19 31.53
C GLY A 574 -13.57 19.46 32.10
N SER A 575 -12.76 20.40 32.57
CA SER A 575 -13.19 21.61 33.31
C SER A 575 -13.86 22.70 32.46
N ASN A 576 -14.14 22.44 31.18
CA ASN A 576 -14.64 23.45 30.23
C ASN A 576 -16.12 23.25 29.83
N ASP A 577 -16.82 22.27 30.42
CA ASP A 577 -18.25 21.97 30.20
C ASP A 577 -18.72 21.89 28.73
N LYS A 578 -17.81 21.55 27.81
CA LYS A 578 -18.12 21.42 26.37
C LYS A 578 -18.17 19.97 25.93
N SER A 579 -19.14 19.64 25.10
CA SER A 579 -19.22 18.30 24.50
C SER A 579 -18.25 18.13 23.34
N ILE A 580 -17.95 16.88 22.96
CA ILE A 580 -17.05 16.57 21.84
C ILE A 580 -17.54 17.23 20.54
N LYS A 581 -18.86 17.22 20.29
CA LYS A 581 -19.49 17.93 19.17
C LYS A 581 -19.13 19.41 19.15
N GLU A 582 -19.24 20.09 20.28
CA GLU A 582 -18.95 21.52 20.37
C GLU A 582 -17.45 21.83 20.18
N ILE A 583 -16.59 20.99 20.74
CA ILE A 583 -15.13 21.09 20.55
C ILE A 583 -14.80 20.99 19.05
N ARG A 584 -15.37 20.01 18.34
CA ARG A 584 -15.16 19.78 16.90
C ARG A 584 -15.67 20.93 16.04
N ILE A 585 -16.90 21.40 16.29
CA ILE A 585 -17.47 22.56 15.58
C ILE A 585 -16.60 23.79 15.77
N ASN A 586 -16.12 24.03 16.99
CA ASN A 586 -15.26 25.18 17.28
C ASN A 586 -13.88 25.03 16.63
N ALA A 587 -13.27 23.85 16.67
CA ALA A 587 -11.99 23.56 16.00
C ALA A 587 -12.10 23.79 14.49
N TYR A 588 -13.15 23.28 13.85
CA TYR A 588 -13.39 23.48 12.43
C TYR A 588 -13.64 24.95 12.07
N ARG A 589 -14.45 25.66 12.87
CA ARG A 589 -14.72 27.09 12.65
C ARG A 589 -13.43 27.91 12.72
N LYS A 590 -12.55 27.60 13.67
CA LYS A 590 -11.21 28.23 13.79
C LYS A 590 -10.33 27.91 12.58
N TYR A 591 -10.24 26.63 12.19
CA TYR A 591 -9.50 26.21 11.00
C TYR A 591 -9.98 26.95 9.75
N LYS A 592 -11.29 26.98 9.51
CA LYS A 592 -11.88 27.65 8.34
C LYS A 592 -11.53 29.14 8.31
N LYS A 593 -11.70 29.85 9.43
CA LYS A 593 -11.37 31.28 9.53
C LYS A 593 -9.89 31.53 9.23
N ARG A 594 -9.00 30.71 9.78
CA ARG A 594 -7.55 30.80 9.53
C ARG A 594 -7.19 30.49 8.08
N LEU A 595 -7.86 29.51 7.48
CA LEU A 595 -7.65 29.16 6.08
C LEU A 595 -8.06 30.30 5.15
N GLU A 596 -9.19 30.95 5.41
CA GLU A 596 -9.63 32.14 4.66
C GLU A 596 -8.58 33.26 4.74
N VAL A 597 -8.09 33.56 5.95
CA VAL A 597 -7.06 34.59 6.18
C VAL A 597 -5.75 34.26 5.50
N ALA A 598 -5.25 33.03 5.68
CA ALA A 598 -4.02 32.58 5.05
C ALA A 598 -4.15 32.63 3.53
N THR A 599 -5.29 32.22 2.99
CA THR A 599 -5.55 32.26 1.54
C THR A 599 -5.47 33.69 1.01
N ILE A 600 -6.14 34.65 1.65
CA ILE A 600 -6.10 36.06 1.25
C ILE A 600 -4.67 36.61 1.33
N LEU A 601 -3.96 36.33 2.43
CA LEU A 601 -2.59 36.77 2.64
C LEU A 601 -1.65 36.24 1.55
N PHE A 602 -1.65 34.92 1.32
CA PHE A 602 -0.75 34.31 0.35
C PHE A 602 -1.12 34.68 -1.09
N GLN A 603 -2.40 34.83 -1.42
CA GLN A 603 -2.82 35.38 -2.72
C GLN A 603 -2.24 36.79 -2.96
N HIS A 604 -2.20 37.63 -1.92
CA HIS A 604 -1.57 38.94 -2.00
C HIS A 604 -0.04 38.85 -2.15
N LEU A 605 0.63 38.05 -1.31
CA LEU A 605 2.09 37.91 -1.31
C LEU A 605 2.61 37.33 -2.65
N MET A 606 1.89 36.37 -3.23
CA MET A 606 2.25 35.70 -4.48
C MET A 606 1.85 36.49 -5.74
N LYS A 607 1.43 37.77 -5.63
CA LYS A 607 1.26 38.64 -6.81
C LYS A 607 2.59 38.88 -7.54
N LYS A 608 3.70 38.82 -6.81
CA LYS A 608 5.07 38.85 -7.34
C LYS A 608 5.74 37.50 -7.08
N ASP A 609 6.86 37.26 -7.77
CA ASP A 609 7.68 36.08 -7.53
C ASP A 609 8.11 36.05 -6.06
N SER A 610 7.91 34.90 -5.43
CA SER A 610 8.02 34.75 -3.98
C SER A 610 8.85 33.53 -3.64
N LEU A 611 9.83 33.70 -2.77
CA LEU A 611 10.57 32.59 -2.16
C LEU A 611 10.07 32.39 -0.74
N ILE A 612 9.43 31.24 -0.51
CA ILE A 612 8.80 30.88 0.75
C ILE A 612 9.70 29.91 1.49
N PHE A 613 9.94 30.15 2.77
CA PHE A 613 10.60 29.19 3.66
C PHE A 613 9.64 28.77 4.76
N ARG A 614 9.70 27.51 5.19
CA ARG A 614 9.08 27.06 6.43
C ARG A 614 10.17 26.84 7.49
N LEU A 615 9.94 27.36 8.68
CA LEU A 615 10.93 27.35 9.75
C LEU A 615 10.28 27.12 11.11
N THR A 616 11.07 26.58 12.03
CA THR A 616 10.75 26.52 13.46
C THR A 616 11.54 27.59 14.21
N VAL A 617 10.87 28.28 15.13
CA VAL A 617 11.50 29.23 16.05
C VAL A 617 11.31 28.69 17.46
N GLU A 618 12.42 28.38 18.12
CA GLU A 618 12.41 27.83 19.48
C GLU A 618 13.29 28.64 20.43
N LEU A 619 12.89 28.60 21.70
CA LEU A 619 13.58 29.18 22.84
C LEU A 619 13.28 28.34 24.08
N ILE A 620 14.32 27.71 24.65
CA ILE A 620 14.23 26.84 25.82
C ILE A 620 15.15 27.41 26.90
N LEU A 621 14.59 27.72 28.07
CA LEU A 621 15.37 28.14 29.25
C LEU A 621 15.92 26.89 29.95
N GLU A 622 16.98 27.03 30.74
CA GLU A 622 17.58 25.90 31.48
C GLU A 622 16.68 25.40 32.62
N SER A 623 15.92 26.28 33.26
CA SER A 623 15.13 25.98 34.46
C SER A 623 13.62 25.78 34.21
N GLU A 624 13.07 26.37 33.15
CA GLU A 624 11.62 26.34 32.88
C GLU A 624 11.28 26.43 31.38
N PHE A 625 10.03 26.18 31.01
CA PHE A 625 9.56 26.43 29.65
C PHE A 625 9.03 27.86 29.49
N ILE A 626 9.44 28.53 28.41
CA ILE A 626 8.89 29.84 28.07
C ILE A 626 7.40 29.70 27.70
N THR A 627 6.57 30.61 28.20
CA THR A 627 5.16 30.67 27.82
C THR A 627 4.99 31.16 26.37
N GLN A 628 3.88 30.78 25.73
CA GLN A 628 3.56 31.23 24.37
C GLN A 628 3.57 32.77 24.26
N GLU A 629 3.01 33.47 25.24
CA GLU A 629 2.92 34.93 25.25
C GLU A 629 4.31 35.58 25.24
N LYS A 630 5.21 35.12 26.12
CA LYS A 630 6.60 35.59 26.19
C LYS A 630 7.36 35.32 24.89
N LEU A 631 7.19 34.14 24.30
CA LEU A 631 7.81 33.81 23.01
C LEU A 631 7.24 34.66 21.86
N ALA A 632 5.95 34.95 21.86
CA ALA A 632 5.30 35.82 20.88
C ALA A 632 5.82 37.25 20.92
N ILE A 633 6.01 37.80 22.13
CA ILE A 633 6.62 39.12 22.33
C ILE A 633 8.03 39.15 21.75
N LEU A 634 8.87 38.15 22.08
CA LEU A 634 10.25 38.08 21.59
C LEU A 634 10.33 37.91 20.07
N TRP A 635 9.52 37.02 19.50
CA TRP A 635 9.48 36.82 18.06
C TRP A 635 9.08 38.09 17.32
N THR A 636 8.06 38.79 17.82
CA THR A 636 7.59 40.05 17.23
C THR A 636 8.68 41.13 17.34
N ALA A 637 9.28 41.28 18.51
CA ALA A 637 10.37 42.23 18.72
C ALA A 637 11.59 41.94 17.84
N PHE A 638 11.92 40.66 17.61
CA PHE A 638 12.98 40.26 16.68
C PHE A 638 12.68 40.69 15.24
N LEU A 639 11.46 40.42 14.77
CA LEU A 639 11.03 40.79 13.42
C LEU A 639 11.09 42.30 13.20
N HIS A 640 10.72 43.11 14.20
CA HIS A 640 10.84 44.57 14.15
C HIS A 640 12.30 45.03 14.21
N HIS A 641 13.07 44.52 15.16
CA HIS A 641 14.45 44.93 15.38
C HIS A 641 15.35 44.65 14.17
N ALA A 642 15.16 43.49 13.54
CA ALA A 642 15.98 43.07 12.41
C ALA A 642 15.38 43.44 11.04
N GLN A 643 14.27 44.20 10.98
CA GLN A 643 13.57 44.58 9.75
C GLN A 643 14.46 45.33 8.74
N ARG A 644 15.48 46.07 9.21
CA ARG A 644 16.39 46.84 8.35
C ARG A 644 17.65 46.07 7.93
N ALA A 645 17.82 44.83 8.39
CA ALA A 645 19.02 44.04 8.15
C ALA A 645 18.72 42.76 7.37
N LYS A 646 19.64 42.35 6.48
CA LYS A 646 19.53 41.10 5.72
C LYS A 646 19.55 39.87 6.65
N PRO A 647 18.72 38.85 6.45
CA PRO A 647 17.80 38.70 5.33
C PRO A 647 16.41 39.33 5.55
N LEU A 648 16.06 39.76 6.78
CA LEU A 648 14.72 40.24 7.12
C LEU A 648 14.28 41.53 6.40
N SER A 649 15.22 42.33 5.90
CA SER A 649 14.93 43.46 5.01
C SER A 649 14.28 43.08 3.68
N TRP A 650 14.36 41.81 3.28
CA TRP A 650 13.77 41.26 2.06
C TRP A 650 12.41 40.59 2.31
N ARG A 651 11.98 40.52 3.58
CA ARG A 651 10.74 39.84 3.97
C ARG A 651 9.53 40.65 3.50
N THR A 652 8.64 40.01 2.76
CA THR A 652 7.36 40.59 2.32
C THR A 652 6.20 40.21 3.23
N GLY A 653 6.27 39.05 3.91
CA GLY A 653 5.25 38.61 4.86
C GLY A 653 5.64 37.36 5.62
N TYR A 654 4.81 36.97 6.59
CA TYR A 654 4.92 35.69 7.29
C TYR A 654 3.55 35.22 7.79
N PHE A 655 3.41 33.91 7.99
CA PHE A 655 2.23 33.27 8.54
C PHE A 655 2.64 32.05 9.36
N GLY A 656 2.09 31.84 10.55
CA GLY A 656 2.56 30.74 11.39
C GLY A 656 1.56 30.30 12.45
N LEU A 657 1.91 29.20 13.11
CA LEU A 657 1.15 28.59 14.20
C LEU A 657 2.06 28.43 15.42
N TRP A 658 1.50 28.72 16.60
CA TRP A 658 2.10 28.31 17.86
C TRP A 658 1.86 26.81 18.08
N ARG A 659 2.91 26.11 18.47
CA ARG A 659 2.91 24.67 18.75
C ARG A 659 3.47 24.42 20.13
N GLN A 660 3.04 23.33 20.72
CA GLN A 660 3.58 22.82 21.96
C GLN A 660 3.98 21.37 21.72
N ASP A 661 5.17 20.97 22.17
CA ASP A 661 5.60 19.57 22.12
C ASP A 661 5.08 18.76 23.33
N GLU A 662 5.40 17.47 23.37
CA GLU A 662 4.93 16.54 24.40
C GLU A 662 5.43 16.86 25.81
N ILE A 663 6.55 17.58 25.92
CA ILE A 663 7.20 17.96 27.18
C ILE A 663 6.67 19.33 27.64
N GLY A 664 5.85 20.00 26.83
CA GLY A 664 5.20 21.26 27.14
C GLY A 664 5.94 22.49 26.61
N HIS A 665 6.96 22.33 25.78
CA HIS A 665 7.73 23.42 25.19
C HIS A 665 6.99 24.09 24.02
N PHE A 666 6.83 25.41 24.10
CA PHE A 666 6.24 26.20 23.03
C PHE A 666 7.26 26.62 21.97
N TYR A 667 6.91 26.45 20.70
CA TYR A 667 7.67 26.92 19.54
C TYR A 667 6.75 27.47 18.46
N ALA A 668 7.29 28.29 17.54
CA ALA A 668 6.56 28.76 16.36
C ALA A 668 6.91 27.90 15.14
N ASP A 669 5.91 27.45 14.37
CA ASP A 669 6.07 26.88 13.03
C ASP A 669 5.57 27.93 12.03
N VAL A 670 6.45 28.47 11.19
CA VAL A 670 6.20 29.72 10.45
C VAL A 670 6.61 29.56 8.98
N PHE A 671 5.73 29.96 8.07
CA PHE A 671 6.10 30.35 6.72
C PHE A 671 6.55 31.80 6.69
N ILE A 672 7.73 32.06 6.15
CA ILE A 672 8.24 33.40 5.87
C ILE A 672 8.44 33.58 4.37
N VAL A 673 8.01 34.72 3.84
CA VAL A 673 8.04 35.02 2.40
C VAL A 673 9.02 36.14 2.13
N PHE A 674 9.87 35.94 1.13
CA PHE A 674 10.85 36.91 0.66
C PHE A 674 10.60 37.26 -0.82
N ASP A 675 11.01 38.47 -1.19
CA ASP A 675 11.03 38.91 -2.60
C ASP A 675 12.27 38.40 -3.36
N ASP A 676 12.36 38.80 -4.63
CA ASP A 676 13.40 38.46 -5.61
C ASP A 676 14.83 38.72 -5.12
N ARG A 677 15.04 39.67 -4.21
CA ARG A 677 16.35 39.97 -3.63
C ARG A 677 16.93 38.81 -2.83
N ALA A 678 16.10 37.90 -2.33
CA ALA A 678 16.54 36.70 -1.63
C ALA A 678 16.93 35.54 -2.56
N PHE A 679 16.73 35.66 -3.88
CA PHE A 679 16.94 34.56 -4.83
C PHE A 679 18.41 34.31 -5.14
N ALA A 680 19.26 35.32 -4.90
CA ALA A 680 20.70 35.25 -5.19
C ALA A 680 21.45 34.25 -4.30
N ASP A 681 21.03 34.09 -3.04
CA ASP A 681 21.58 33.09 -2.12
C ASP A 681 20.50 32.55 -1.17
N PRO A 682 19.62 31.65 -1.67
CA PRO A 682 18.56 31.04 -0.86
C PRO A 682 19.09 30.15 0.27
N THR A 683 20.33 29.66 0.14
CA THR A 683 20.94 28.69 1.07
C THR A 683 21.39 29.32 2.38
N SER A 684 21.84 30.59 2.35
CA SER A 684 22.29 31.28 3.57
C SER A 684 21.17 31.94 4.38
N ILE A 685 19.96 32.07 3.84
CA ILE A 685 18.84 32.79 4.49
C ILE A 685 18.55 32.26 5.90
N ILE A 686 18.36 30.94 6.05
CA ILE A 686 18.04 30.32 7.35
C ILE A 686 19.21 30.48 8.32
N GLN A 687 20.44 30.28 7.86
CA GLN A 687 21.64 30.46 8.68
C GLN A 687 21.76 31.91 9.19
N GLY A 688 21.51 32.88 8.30
CA GLY A 688 21.50 34.30 8.64
C GLY A 688 20.40 34.69 9.62
N LEU A 689 19.19 34.14 9.47
CA LEU A 689 18.10 34.30 10.44
C LEU A 689 18.49 33.73 11.80
N ASN A 690 19.07 32.52 11.84
CA ASN A 690 19.47 31.86 13.08
C ASN A 690 20.56 32.63 13.83
N ILE A 691 21.62 33.09 13.14
CA ILE A 691 22.69 33.89 13.74
C ILE A 691 22.13 35.18 14.37
N LYS A 692 21.20 35.85 13.67
CA LYS A 692 20.56 37.06 14.19
C LYS A 692 19.64 36.76 15.36
N TRP A 693 18.86 35.69 15.32
CA TRP A 693 18.02 35.25 16.43
C TRP A 693 18.86 35.01 17.68
N ILE A 694 19.97 34.27 17.53
CA ILE A 694 20.89 34.00 18.65
C ILE A 694 21.43 35.29 19.25
N LYS A 695 21.91 36.21 18.41
CA LYS A 695 22.42 37.51 18.87
C LYS A 695 21.34 38.36 19.54
N PHE A 696 20.12 38.36 19.00
CA PHE A 696 18.98 39.09 19.54
C PHE A 696 18.59 38.56 20.92
N VAL A 697 18.41 37.25 21.05
CA VAL A 697 18.05 36.60 22.33
C VAL A 697 19.09 36.91 23.39
N LYS A 698 20.39 36.74 23.10
CA LYS A 698 21.47 37.01 24.06
C LYS A 698 21.53 38.46 24.54
N ASN A 699 21.18 39.41 23.68
CA ASN A 699 21.36 40.84 23.95
C ASN A 699 20.11 41.55 24.47
N LYS A 700 18.91 41.03 24.15
CA LYS A 700 17.64 41.75 24.34
C LYS A 700 16.56 40.95 25.04
N ALA A 701 16.67 39.62 25.14
CA ALA A 701 15.59 38.83 25.74
C ALA A 701 15.34 39.19 27.22
N GLN A 702 16.42 39.42 28.00
CA GLN A 702 16.29 39.80 29.42
C GLN A 702 15.48 41.09 29.60
N SER A 703 15.82 42.14 28.83
CA SER A 703 15.13 43.43 28.93
C SER A 703 13.68 43.39 28.43
N ILE A 704 13.40 42.57 27.42
CA ILE A 704 12.06 42.47 26.81
C ILE A 704 11.12 41.60 27.64
N LEU A 705 11.66 40.60 28.34
CA LEU A 705 10.90 39.71 29.22
C LEU A 705 10.82 40.20 30.68
N GLU A 706 11.41 41.35 30.98
CA GLU A 706 11.43 41.95 32.33
C GLU A 706 11.94 40.97 33.41
N MET A 707 13.02 40.23 33.09
CA MET A 707 13.59 39.23 33.99
C MET A 707 14.61 39.84 34.95
N ASN A 708 14.46 39.55 36.25
CA ASN A 708 15.34 40.04 37.33
C ASN A 708 16.78 39.53 37.20
N GLU A 709 16.97 38.33 36.64
CA GLU A 709 18.27 37.71 36.40
C GLU A 709 18.48 37.43 34.92
N LYS A 710 19.75 37.26 34.51
CA LYS A 710 20.09 36.97 33.12
C LYS A 710 19.66 35.53 32.78
N PRO A 711 18.69 35.34 31.86
CA PRO A 711 18.19 34.01 31.54
C PRO A 711 19.29 33.14 30.94
N HIS A 712 19.40 31.92 31.45
CA HIS A 712 20.27 30.89 30.89
C HIS A 712 19.45 30.04 29.91
N PHE A 713 19.95 29.89 28.68
CA PHE A 713 19.20 29.29 27.58
C PHE A 713 19.81 27.95 27.17
N LYS A 714 19.03 26.88 27.34
CA LYS A 714 19.36 25.53 26.85
C LYS A 714 19.34 25.45 25.32
N SER A 715 18.39 26.13 24.68
CA SER A 715 18.32 26.22 23.21
C SER A 715 17.67 27.53 22.76
N HIS A 716 18.14 28.09 21.65
CA HIS A 716 17.56 29.29 21.04
C HIS A 716 17.95 29.36 19.58
N LYS A 717 17.14 28.74 18.70
CA LYS A 717 17.49 28.57 17.29
C LYS A 717 16.29 28.76 16.36
N ILE A 718 16.61 29.16 15.14
CA ILE A 718 15.74 29.08 13.97
C ILE A 718 16.24 27.93 13.11
N GLN A 719 15.36 27.00 12.76
CA GLN A 719 15.70 25.86 11.90
C GLN A 719 14.75 25.76 10.72
N GLY A 720 15.27 25.30 9.58
CA GLY A 720 14.44 25.00 8.42
C GLY A 720 13.60 23.76 8.64
N LYS A 721 12.34 23.81 8.24
CA LYS A 721 11.42 22.68 8.26
C LYS A 721 10.91 22.44 6.85
N SER A 722 10.75 21.18 6.46
CA SER A 722 10.16 20.81 5.17
C SER A 722 8.83 21.51 4.95
N ILE A 723 8.62 22.09 3.75
CA ILE A 723 7.37 22.75 3.37
C ILE A 723 6.20 21.79 3.61
N MET A 724 6.34 20.52 3.22
CA MET A 724 5.40 19.44 3.52
C MET A 724 6.13 18.08 3.65
N GLN A 725 6.01 17.42 4.80
CA GLN A 725 6.87 16.28 5.16
C GLN A 725 6.68 15.01 4.31
N ILE A 726 5.47 14.76 3.79
CA ILE A 726 5.13 13.49 3.12
C ILE A 726 5.16 13.60 1.59
N ASN A 727 5.25 14.81 1.05
CA ASN A 727 5.32 15.00 -0.39
C ASN A 727 6.77 15.27 -0.79
N GLU A 728 7.35 14.35 -1.56
CA GLU A 728 8.74 14.43 -2.05
C GLU A 728 9.00 15.75 -2.80
N GLU A 729 8.02 16.25 -3.57
CA GLU A 729 8.10 17.51 -4.31
C GLU A 729 8.31 18.72 -3.40
N TYR A 730 7.80 18.67 -2.16
CA TYR A 730 7.84 19.76 -1.18
C TYR A 730 8.67 19.40 0.06
N SER A 731 9.57 18.43 -0.09
CA SER A 731 10.44 17.93 0.98
C SER A 731 11.47 18.96 1.46
N LEU A 732 11.86 19.91 0.60
CA LEU A 732 12.77 21.00 0.95
C LEU A 732 12.14 22.00 1.94
N ASN A 733 12.99 22.76 2.63
CA ASN A 733 12.55 23.83 3.54
C ASN A 733 12.17 25.14 2.86
N ARG A 734 12.20 25.16 1.52
CA ARG A 734 11.96 26.34 0.68
C ARG A 734 11.15 25.98 -0.56
N LEU A 735 10.39 26.96 -1.07
CA LEU A 735 9.61 26.84 -2.28
C LEU A 735 9.62 28.17 -3.05
N LEU A 736 10.06 28.14 -4.31
CA LEU A 736 9.95 29.27 -5.23
C LEU A 736 8.61 29.21 -5.97
N ILE A 737 7.81 30.26 -5.83
CA ILE A 737 6.55 30.42 -6.54
C ILE A 737 6.64 31.66 -7.44
N GLU A 738 6.73 31.41 -8.74
CA GLU A 738 6.67 32.46 -9.75
C GLU A 738 5.25 33.01 -9.87
N SER A 739 5.13 34.31 -10.13
CA SER A 739 3.88 35.03 -10.29
C SER A 739 3.04 34.50 -11.47
N THR A 740 3.68 33.91 -12.48
CA THR A 740 3.04 33.31 -13.66
C THR A 740 2.60 31.85 -13.45
N ASN A 741 3.17 31.16 -12.44
CA ASN A 741 2.93 29.73 -12.22
C ASN A 741 1.62 29.47 -11.46
N LYS A 742 0.51 29.44 -12.20
CA LYS A 742 -0.84 29.21 -11.65
C LYS A 742 -0.97 27.88 -10.92
N GLN A 743 -0.32 26.83 -11.43
CA GLN A 743 -0.40 25.49 -10.84
C GLN A 743 0.23 25.45 -9.46
N ARG A 744 1.48 25.94 -9.32
CA ARG A 744 2.19 25.95 -8.04
C ARG A 744 1.51 26.85 -6.99
N LYS A 745 0.92 27.97 -7.41
CA LYS A 745 0.07 28.82 -6.55
C LYS A 745 -1.17 28.06 -6.05
N SER A 746 -1.85 27.33 -6.93
CA SER A 746 -3.00 26.52 -6.58
C SER A 746 -2.61 25.40 -5.61
N ASP A 747 -1.51 24.71 -5.85
CA ASP A 747 -1.00 23.65 -4.97
C ASP A 747 -0.64 24.19 -3.58
N PHE A 748 -0.01 25.37 -3.50
CA PHE A 748 0.28 26.01 -2.21
C PHE A 748 -1.01 26.34 -1.43
N LEU A 749 -2.01 26.92 -2.09
CA LEU A 749 -3.26 27.36 -1.44
C LEU A 749 -4.25 26.22 -1.14
N GLN A 750 -4.28 25.18 -1.96
CA GLN A 750 -5.26 24.09 -1.86
C GLN A 750 -4.71 22.83 -1.20
N LYS A 751 -3.38 22.68 -1.11
CA LYS A 751 -2.75 21.52 -0.48
C LYS A 751 -1.91 21.92 0.71
N ILE A 752 -0.89 22.76 0.52
CA ILE A 752 0.12 23.05 1.56
C ILE A 752 -0.48 23.81 2.74
N ILE A 753 -1.19 24.92 2.51
CA ILE A 753 -1.77 25.73 3.58
C ILE A 753 -2.89 25.00 4.35
N PRO A 754 -3.87 24.34 3.69
CA PRO A 754 -4.86 23.49 4.36
C PRO A 754 -4.20 22.44 5.26
N THR A 755 -3.19 21.76 4.75
CA THR A 755 -2.44 20.75 5.48
C THR A 755 -1.70 21.35 6.69
N PHE A 756 -0.96 22.43 6.51
CA PHE A 756 -0.29 23.13 7.61
C PHE A 756 -1.25 23.55 8.74
N LEU A 757 -2.43 24.07 8.37
CA LEU A 757 -3.46 24.52 9.29
C LEU A 757 -4.24 23.37 9.93
N SER A 758 -4.31 22.21 9.30
CA SER A 758 -5.11 21.07 9.75
C SER A 758 -4.69 20.56 11.13
N HIS A 759 -3.40 20.67 11.46
CA HIS A 759 -2.89 20.39 12.80
C HIS A 759 -3.47 21.30 13.91
N SER A 760 -4.06 22.44 13.57
CA SER A 760 -4.76 23.26 14.57
C SER A 760 -6.13 22.71 14.94
N MET A 761 -6.63 21.74 14.18
CA MET A 761 -7.86 20.99 14.49
C MET A 761 -7.61 19.90 15.53
N SER A 762 -6.41 19.34 15.59
CA SER A 762 -5.94 18.47 16.67
C SER A 762 -5.38 19.34 17.81
N SER A 763 -6.25 19.83 18.69
CA SER A 763 -5.82 20.71 19.78
C SER A 763 -5.21 19.91 20.95
N PRO A 764 -4.09 20.38 21.56
CA PRO A 764 -3.55 19.93 22.85
C PRO A 764 -4.47 20.18 24.07
N GLN A 765 -5.68 20.72 23.90
CA GLN A 765 -6.61 21.05 24.99
C GLN A 765 -7.07 19.86 25.86
N LEU A 766 -6.67 18.63 25.53
CA LEU A 766 -6.80 17.45 26.39
C LEU A 766 -5.71 17.28 27.46
N ARG A 767 -4.63 18.07 27.41
CA ARG A 767 -3.62 18.14 28.48
C ARG A 767 -3.45 19.62 28.88
N LYS A 768 -4.35 20.09 29.74
CA LYS A 768 -4.36 21.34 30.55
C LYS A 768 -3.94 22.68 29.88
N LEU A 769 -4.92 23.60 29.86
CA LEU A 769 -4.86 25.10 29.93
C LEU A 769 -4.70 25.96 28.62
N PRO A 770 -5.08 27.26 28.65
CA PRO A 770 -6.00 27.91 27.68
C PRO A 770 -5.32 28.70 26.55
N MET A 771 -6.09 29.04 25.50
CA MET A 771 -5.73 30.06 24.50
C MET A 771 -6.82 31.14 24.44
N ALA A 772 -6.41 32.39 24.65
CA ALA A 772 -7.24 33.60 24.68
C ALA A 772 -7.38 34.32 23.32
N TYR A 773 -8.43 35.13 23.22
CA TYR A 773 -8.74 36.10 22.16
C TYR A 773 -7.94 37.40 22.32
N SER A 774 -7.84 38.21 21.26
CA SER A 774 -8.23 39.64 21.27
C SER A 774 -8.14 40.29 19.86
N VAL A 775 -9.10 41.18 19.57
CA VAL A 775 -9.08 42.25 18.54
C VAL A 775 -9.75 43.47 19.17
N PRO A 776 -9.25 44.71 18.95
CA PRO A 776 -10.10 45.74 18.36
C PRO A 776 -9.42 46.54 17.22
N SER A 777 -10.29 47.06 16.33
CA SER A 777 -10.17 47.91 15.11
C SER A 777 -9.65 49.36 15.39
N PRO A 778 -9.65 50.38 14.49
CA PRO A 778 -9.58 50.51 13.02
C PRO A 778 -8.41 51.42 12.53
N ASN A 779 -7.82 51.15 11.35
CA ASN A 779 -7.43 52.13 10.31
C ASN A 779 -6.41 51.51 9.34
N PHE A 780 -6.65 51.73 8.06
CA PHE A 780 -5.87 51.25 6.94
C PHE A 780 -4.42 51.75 6.98
N GLN A 781 -3.45 50.87 7.25
CA GLN A 781 -2.13 50.76 6.61
C GLN A 781 -1.34 49.65 7.34
N THR A 782 -0.56 48.86 6.60
CA THR A 782 0.13 47.62 7.03
C THR A 782 -0.79 46.45 7.44
N MET A 783 -1.06 45.53 6.51
CA MET A 783 -1.71 44.24 6.82
C MET A 783 -0.75 43.32 7.58
N SER A 784 -0.58 43.54 8.89
CA SER A 784 -0.44 42.44 9.85
C SER A 784 -1.85 42.04 10.27
N VAL A 785 -2.42 41.02 9.63
CA VAL A 785 -3.74 40.51 10.02
C VAL A 785 -3.53 39.44 11.08
N ALA A 786 -3.83 39.78 12.33
CA ALA A 786 -4.05 38.86 13.43
C ALA A 786 -5.42 38.19 13.27
N LEU A 787 -5.46 36.87 13.03
CA LEU A 787 -6.66 36.01 13.12
C LEU A 787 -6.33 34.56 13.52
#